data_AF-A0A0M8MT18-F1
#
_entry.id   AF-A0A0M8MT18-F1
#
_cell.length_a   1.000
_cell.length_b   1.000
_cell.length_c   1.000
_cell.angle_alpha   90.00
_cell.angle_beta   90.00
_cell.angle_gamma   90.00
#
_symmetry.space_group_name_H-M   'P 1'
#
loop_
_entity.id
_entity.type
_entity.pdbx_description
1 polymer ?
#
loop_
_entity_poly.entity_id
_entity_poly.type
_entity_poly.pdbx_seq_one_letter_code
_entity_poly.pdbx_strand_id
1 'polypeptide(L)'
;MSTYLEEEKRIAIEAVRMACTITTKVFKTLTSAESVTKKDKSPVTIGDFSAQAAINYVLQKYFPDDGIVGEEDSGDLQGDEGQPIREKVSSLVNDALSVFNYSSSPLSDKELLDVIDRGTYEGGKEGRFWTLDPIDGTKGFLRGGQYAVCLALLREGRVELGVMGCPNLPVDKHQPKPKDGEIRTSSMEGLGVLFVTVRGHGAFSAPLDDPSAPLTPVQMRDLQGTFAGASFCESVEAGHSSLGTNARIAQLLGMGDNHVRMDSQAKYGSIARGDGDVYLRLPVGDGSYQEKIWDHASGTLLVEEAGGKVSDIAGRPLDFSRGRTLAGNKGVIACQAAMHPKLVEAVATALQEEGRAALLASSTLHRRAPAFSDRPRKTMAHLKYAHLLPPSWEATIVEWLKEDCPSFDWGGYVVGDTERTATLLCKQEGVLAGVPFVNAVFQQLECSISWNFEEGAYLSAKDNLPGTPEGKVKVAVAHVSGPVRRILLGERVALNTLARCAGIATASHQLLQAARNAGFRGIVAGTRKTTPGFRLVEKYGMIVGGVDAHRYDLSSMVMLKDNHVWSTGSITAAVDAARRVGGFSLRIDVEVRTLAEAQEAIRAGADVIMLDNMVGDELVSCARQLKADLGRTPGGEGYHFLLESSGGITLENIQTDQRIDDAIDIISTSAIHQSTKHIDFSLKIDH
;
A
#
# COMPACT_ATOMS: atom_id res chain seq x y z
N MET A 1 17.17 -30.95 33.22
CA MET A 1 17.27 -29.56 32.72
C MET A 1 16.67 -29.57 31.33
N SER A 2 15.54 -28.90 31.11
CA SER A 2 14.98 -28.79 29.75
C SER A 2 15.90 -27.87 28.95
N THR A 3 16.52 -28.42 27.91
CA THR A 3 17.36 -27.70 26.94
C THR A 3 16.46 -26.88 26.01
N TYR A 4 16.83 -25.62 25.80
CA TYR A 4 16.03 -24.62 25.09
C TYR A 4 15.57 -25.11 23.71
N LEU A 5 14.25 -25.13 23.49
CA LEU A 5 13.58 -25.52 22.23
C LEU A 5 13.87 -26.93 21.69
N GLU A 6 14.35 -27.87 22.51
CA GLU A 6 14.68 -29.23 22.00
C GLU A 6 13.46 -30.00 21.51
N GLU A 7 12.32 -29.90 22.20
CA GLU A 7 11.10 -30.58 21.79
C GLU A 7 10.53 -29.97 20.52
N GLU A 8 10.45 -28.64 20.46
CA GLU A 8 10.06 -27.87 19.28
C GLU A 8 10.92 -28.22 18.07
N LYS A 9 12.24 -28.25 18.24
CA LYS A 9 13.20 -28.62 17.20
C LYS A 9 12.95 -30.04 16.69
N ARG A 10 12.81 -31.02 17.60
CA ARG A 10 12.56 -32.43 17.23
C ARG A 10 11.27 -32.57 16.43
N ILE A 11 10.19 -31.97 16.91
CA ILE A 11 8.88 -32.03 16.26
C ILE A 11 8.89 -31.31 14.90
N ALA A 12 9.51 -30.14 14.82
CA ALA A 12 9.62 -29.40 13.56
C ALA A 12 10.43 -30.15 12.50
N ILE A 13 11.53 -30.81 12.87
CA ILE A 13 12.32 -31.67 11.97
C ILE A 13 11.47 -32.78 11.38
N GLU A 14 10.72 -33.48 12.24
CA GLU A 14 9.91 -34.63 11.83
C GLU A 14 8.74 -34.19 10.94
N ALA A 15 8.06 -33.10 11.31
CA ALA A 15 6.98 -32.51 10.54
C ALA A 15 7.45 -32.04 9.14
N VAL A 16 8.61 -31.38 9.04
CA VAL A 16 9.17 -30.95 7.76
C VAL A 16 9.60 -32.14 6.90
N ARG A 17 10.23 -33.18 7.47
CA ARG A 17 10.56 -34.41 6.72
C ARG A 17 9.31 -35.09 6.16
N MET A 18 8.24 -35.13 6.93
CA MET A 18 6.95 -35.67 6.49
C MET A 18 6.36 -34.84 5.34
N ALA A 19 6.30 -33.52 5.48
CA ALA A 19 5.83 -32.63 4.41
C ALA A 19 6.71 -32.71 3.15
N CYS A 20 8.03 -32.81 3.28
CA CYS A 20 8.92 -33.05 2.16
C CYS A 20 8.64 -34.39 1.46
N THR A 21 8.28 -35.43 2.20
CA THR A 21 7.88 -36.73 1.62
C THR A 21 6.62 -36.58 0.76
N ILE A 22 5.62 -35.84 1.26
CA ILE A 22 4.38 -35.55 0.52
C ILE A 22 4.68 -34.75 -0.74
N THR A 23 5.35 -33.61 -0.60
CA THR A 23 5.64 -32.71 -1.73
C THR A 23 6.51 -33.39 -2.79
N THR A 24 7.45 -34.25 -2.38
CA THR A 24 8.27 -35.04 -3.32
C THR A 24 7.43 -36.04 -4.12
N LYS A 25 6.45 -36.71 -3.49
CA LYS A 25 5.51 -37.59 -4.20
C LYS A 25 4.71 -36.81 -5.25
N VAL A 26 4.18 -35.65 -4.86
CA VAL A 26 3.43 -34.77 -5.78
C VAL A 26 4.34 -34.27 -6.92
N PHE A 27 5.55 -33.84 -6.59
CA PHE A 27 6.54 -33.33 -7.54
C PHE A 27 6.91 -34.36 -8.62
N LYS A 28 7.06 -35.64 -8.25
CA LYS A 28 7.36 -36.73 -9.20
C LYS A 28 6.17 -37.17 -10.04
N THR A 29 4.95 -36.96 -9.55
CA THR A 29 3.72 -37.38 -10.26
C THR A 29 3.33 -36.40 -11.38
N LEU A 30 3.86 -35.17 -11.34
CA LEU A 30 3.67 -34.16 -12.37
C LEU A 30 4.33 -34.52 -13.71
N THR A 31 3.53 -34.80 -14.74
CA THR A 31 4.04 -35.14 -16.08
C THR A 31 4.58 -33.90 -16.83
N SER A 32 5.56 -34.11 -17.72
CA SER A 32 6.17 -33.04 -18.52
C SER A 32 5.16 -32.30 -19.42
N ALA A 33 4.10 -32.98 -19.88
CA ALA A 33 3.06 -32.40 -20.73
C ALA A 33 2.07 -31.48 -19.98
N GLU A 34 1.81 -31.74 -18.70
CA GLU A 34 1.00 -30.85 -17.84
C GLU A 34 1.77 -29.59 -17.44
N SER A 35 3.10 -29.68 -17.30
CA SER A 35 3.96 -28.57 -16.86
C SER A 35 4.21 -27.46 -17.90
N VAL A 36 4.04 -27.75 -19.20
CA VAL A 36 4.39 -26.81 -20.29
C VAL A 36 3.17 -26.11 -20.90
N THR A 37 1.95 -26.63 -20.71
CA THR A 37 0.81 -26.25 -21.56
C THR A 37 -0.53 -25.97 -20.86
N LYS A 38 -0.62 -25.93 -19.53
CA LYS A 38 -1.85 -25.50 -18.86
C LYS A 38 -1.59 -24.52 -17.72
N LYS A 39 -2.42 -23.47 -17.64
CA LYS A 39 -2.56 -22.55 -16.48
C LYS A 39 -3.08 -23.26 -15.21
N ASP A 40 -3.04 -24.58 -15.17
CA ASP A 40 -3.65 -25.41 -14.15
C ASP A 40 -2.68 -25.53 -12.96
N LYS A 41 -2.91 -24.71 -11.94
CA LYS A 41 -2.12 -24.71 -10.69
C LYS A 41 -2.47 -25.89 -9.76
N SER A 42 -3.47 -26.71 -10.10
CA SER A 42 -4.03 -27.73 -9.21
C SER A 42 -3.02 -28.69 -8.57
N PRO A 43 -1.91 -29.12 -9.22
CA PRO A 43 -0.99 -30.04 -8.56
C PRO A 43 -0.14 -29.39 -7.48
N VAL A 44 0.22 -28.12 -7.65
CA VAL A 44 0.95 -27.36 -6.61
C VAL A 44 0.01 -27.14 -5.43
N THR A 45 -1.21 -26.68 -5.72
CA THR A 45 -2.28 -26.52 -4.74
C THR A 45 -2.53 -27.78 -3.91
N ILE A 46 -2.55 -28.97 -4.53
CA ILE A 46 -2.65 -30.25 -3.78
C ILE A 46 -1.45 -30.45 -2.86
N GLY A 47 -0.24 -30.17 -3.33
CA GLY A 47 0.98 -30.26 -2.54
C GLY A 47 0.99 -29.30 -1.35
N ASP A 48 0.60 -28.04 -1.57
CA ASP A 48 0.52 -26.99 -0.56
C ASP A 48 -0.45 -27.37 0.55
N PHE A 49 -1.69 -27.71 0.20
CA PHE A 49 -2.69 -28.15 1.16
C PHE A 49 -2.26 -29.39 1.94
N SER A 50 -1.67 -30.37 1.26
CA SER A 50 -1.27 -31.63 1.92
C SER A 50 -0.11 -31.43 2.89
N ALA A 51 0.89 -30.62 2.53
CA ALA A 51 2.01 -30.30 3.39
C ALA A 51 1.57 -29.45 4.59
N GLN A 52 0.75 -28.42 4.36
CA GLN A 52 0.19 -27.59 5.43
C GLN A 52 -0.67 -28.42 6.39
N ALA A 53 -1.57 -29.27 5.89
CA ALA A 53 -2.39 -30.14 6.72
C ALA A 53 -1.55 -31.07 7.59
N ALA A 54 -0.54 -31.74 7.02
CA ALA A 54 0.31 -32.67 7.76
C ALA A 54 1.11 -31.96 8.87
N ILE A 55 1.70 -30.80 8.57
CA ILE A 55 2.44 -30.02 9.59
C ILE A 55 1.50 -29.48 10.65
N ASN A 56 0.37 -28.88 10.26
CA ASN A 56 -0.59 -28.32 11.20
C ASN A 56 -1.16 -29.40 12.13
N TYR A 57 -1.38 -30.62 11.64
CA TYR A 57 -1.83 -31.74 12.48
C TYR A 57 -0.79 -32.10 13.55
N VAL A 58 0.48 -32.18 13.17
CA VAL A 58 1.58 -32.45 14.11
C VAL A 58 1.69 -31.33 15.13
N LEU A 59 1.70 -30.07 14.69
CA LEU A 59 1.81 -28.92 15.58
C LEU A 59 0.61 -28.85 16.52
N GLN A 60 -0.61 -29.12 16.06
CA GLN A 60 -1.79 -29.20 16.91
C GLN A 60 -1.65 -30.24 18.02
N LYS A 61 -1.05 -31.39 17.72
CA LYS A 61 -0.90 -32.49 18.69
C LYS A 61 0.08 -32.16 19.82
N TYR A 62 1.16 -31.42 19.52
CA TYR A 62 2.23 -31.13 20.48
C TYR A 62 2.18 -29.71 21.05
N PHE A 63 1.68 -28.75 20.28
CA PHE A 63 1.59 -27.33 20.61
C PHE A 63 0.18 -26.79 20.30
N PRO A 64 -0.87 -27.31 20.96
CA PRO A 64 -2.26 -26.98 20.61
C PRO A 64 -2.60 -25.50 20.74
N ASP A 65 -1.92 -24.80 21.67
CA ASP A 65 -2.13 -23.39 21.99
C ASP A 65 -1.33 -22.43 21.08
N ASP A 66 -0.36 -22.92 20.31
CA ASP A 66 0.40 -22.09 19.38
C ASP A 66 -0.46 -21.79 18.13
N GLY A 67 -0.54 -20.52 17.76
CA GLY A 67 -1.12 -20.10 16.48
C GLY A 67 -0.25 -20.54 15.30
N ILE A 68 -0.82 -20.68 14.09
CA ILE A 68 -0.08 -21.01 12.88
C ILE A 68 -0.41 -20.01 11.78
N VAL A 69 0.61 -19.32 11.28
CA VAL A 69 0.52 -18.44 10.11
C VAL A 69 0.97 -19.25 8.88
N GLY A 70 0.03 -19.94 8.26
CA GLY A 70 0.22 -20.70 7.01
C GLY A 70 -0.17 -19.88 5.78
N GLU A 71 0.30 -20.29 4.61
CA GLU A 71 -0.03 -19.65 3.34
C GLU A 71 -1.49 -19.89 2.91
N GLU A 72 -1.99 -21.11 3.14
CA GLU A 72 -3.24 -21.60 2.57
C GLU A 72 -4.43 -21.55 3.54
N ASP A 73 -5.65 -21.48 2.98
CA ASP A 73 -6.92 -21.67 3.70
C ASP A 73 -7.83 -22.68 2.98
N SER A 74 -8.77 -23.29 3.69
CA SER A 74 -9.55 -24.42 3.16
C SER A 74 -10.57 -24.04 2.09
N GLY A 75 -10.72 -22.75 1.74
CA GLY A 75 -11.78 -22.24 0.85
C GLY A 75 -11.89 -22.98 -0.48
N ASP A 76 -10.76 -23.25 -1.15
CA ASP A 76 -10.71 -23.96 -2.44
C ASP A 76 -11.02 -25.46 -2.34
N LEU A 77 -11.09 -26.03 -1.13
CA LEU A 77 -11.42 -27.43 -0.86
C LEU A 77 -12.89 -27.63 -0.46
N GLN A 78 -13.66 -26.55 -0.27
CA GLN A 78 -15.05 -26.65 0.17
C GLN A 78 -16.02 -26.88 -1.00
N GLY A 79 -17.20 -27.43 -0.67
CA GLY A 79 -18.26 -27.71 -1.65
C GLY A 79 -17.94 -28.87 -2.61
N ASP A 80 -18.82 -29.00 -3.62
CA ASP A 80 -18.76 -30.06 -4.63
C ASP A 80 -17.59 -29.85 -5.61
N GLU A 81 -17.25 -28.59 -5.92
CA GLU A 81 -16.14 -28.25 -6.83
C GLU A 81 -14.77 -28.57 -6.22
N GLY A 82 -14.62 -28.43 -4.90
CA GLY A 82 -13.38 -28.74 -4.16
C GLY A 82 -13.20 -30.23 -3.83
N GLN A 83 -14.24 -31.06 -3.95
CA GLN A 83 -14.21 -32.48 -3.57
C GLN A 83 -13.07 -33.28 -4.25
N PRO A 84 -12.83 -33.17 -5.57
CA PRO A 84 -11.77 -33.95 -6.23
C PRO A 84 -10.35 -33.60 -5.73
N ILE A 85 -10.14 -32.35 -5.32
CA ILE A 85 -8.87 -31.90 -4.75
C ILE A 85 -8.77 -32.40 -3.30
N ARG A 86 -9.86 -32.26 -2.52
CA ARG A 86 -9.94 -32.71 -1.13
C ARG A 86 -9.68 -34.21 -0.97
N GLU A 87 -10.19 -35.05 -1.87
CA GLU A 87 -9.93 -36.50 -1.86
C GLU A 87 -8.43 -36.83 -2.04
N LYS A 88 -7.75 -36.13 -2.95
CA LYS A 88 -6.31 -36.31 -3.18
C LYS A 88 -5.49 -35.83 -1.98
N VAL A 89 -5.83 -34.66 -1.43
CA VAL A 89 -5.19 -34.12 -0.23
C VAL A 89 -5.38 -35.07 0.95
N SER A 90 -6.61 -35.55 1.19
CA SER A 90 -6.93 -36.51 2.24
C SER A 90 -6.11 -37.79 2.12
N SER A 91 -6.00 -38.36 0.92
CA SER A 91 -5.17 -39.56 0.69
C SER A 91 -3.70 -39.31 1.04
N LEU A 92 -3.11 -38.22 0.55
CA LEU A 92 -1.69 -37.93 0.77
C LEU A 92 -1.37 -37.67 2.23
N VAL A 93 -2.23 -36.92 2.93
CA VAL A 93 -2.06 -36.60 4.36
C VAL A 93 -2.19 -37.85 5.22
N ASN A 94 -3.22 -38.67 4.99
CA ASN A 94 -3.44 -39.89 5.78
C ASN A 94 -2.32 -40.92 5.58
N ASP A 95 -1.85 -41.10 4.35
CA ASP A 95 -0.69 -41.95 4.07
C ASP A 95 0.55 -41.49 4.83
N ALA A 96 0.83 -40.18 4.82
CA ALA A 96 1.99 -39.62 5.50
C ALA A 96 1.89 -39.74 7.02
N LEU A 97 0.73 -39.38 7.60
CA LEU A 97 0.50 -39.49 9.05
C LEU A 97 0.58 -40.94 9.54
N SER A 98 0.18 -41.91 8.72
CA SER A 98 0.32 -43.34 9.00
C SER A 98 1.79 -43.77 9.00
N VAL A 99 2.54 -43.42 7.93
CA VAL A 99 3.97 -43.77 7.80
C VAL A 99 4.82 -43.21 8.93
N PHE A 100 4.52 -41.98 9.38
CA PHE A 100 5.21 -41.33 10.47
C PHE A 100 4.59 -41.62 11.85
N ASN A 101 3.61 -42.53 11.95
CA ASN A 101 2.94 -42.95 13.20
C ASN A 101 2.29 -41.80 14.01
N TYR A 102 1.79 -40.77 13.34
CA TYR A 102 1.07 -39.65 13.98
C TYR A 102 -0.41 -39.94 14.23
N SER A 103 -1.05 -40.72 13.36
CA SER A 103 -2.45 -41.12 13.49
C SER A 103 -2.65 -42.61 13.19
N SER A 104 -3.47 -43.27 14.01
CA SER A 104 -3.87 -44.67 13.83
C SER A 104 -5.17 -44.83 13.00
N SER A 105 -5.86 -43.73 12.72
CA SER A 105 -7.09 -43.69 11.92
C SER A 105 -7.03 -42.53 10.92
N PRO A 106 -7.60 -42.68 9.72
CA PRO A 106 -7.63 -41.59 8.75
C PRO A 106 -8.46 -40.42 9.26
N LEU A 107 -8.01 -39.20 9.00
CA LEU A 107 -8.75 -37.97 9.25
C LEU A 107 -10.00 -37.94 8.39
N SER A 108 -11.11 -37.51 8.98
CA SER A 108 -12.32 -37.15 8.24
C SER A 108 -12.10 -35.89 7.41
N ASP A 109 -12.93 -35.68 6.38
CA ASP A 109 -12.92 -34.47 5.56
C ASP A 109 -13.02 -33.21 6.42
N LYS A 110 -13.85 -33.24 7.47
CA LYS A 110 -14.00 -32.10 8.37
C LYS A 110 -12.71 -31.81 9.15
N GLU A 111 -12.11 -32.84 9.74
CA GLU A 111 -10.85 -32.68 10.47
C GLU A 111 -9.72 -32.18 9.57
N LEU A 112 -9.69 -32.64 8.31
CA LEU A 112 -8.71 -32.18 7.32
C LEU A 112 -8.85 -30.66 7.06
N LEU A 113 -10.07 -30.18 6.83
CA LEU A 113 -10.34 -28.76 6.59
C LEU A 113 -10.01 -27.92 7.84
N ASP A 114 -10.46 -28.37 9.02
CA ASP A 114 -10.20 -27.70 10.30
C ASP A 114 -8.68 -27.56 10.57
N VAL A 115 -7.90 -28.60 10.23
CA VAL A 115 -6.43 -28.59 10.39
C VAL A 115 -5.76 -27.63 9.40
N ILE A 116 -6.23 -27.53 8.15
CA ILE A 116 -5.72 -26.55 7.19
C ILE A 116 -5.99 -25.13 7.69
N ASP A 117 -7.21 -24.86 8.15
CA ASP A 117 -7.64 -23.53 8.61
C ASP A 117 -6.98 -23.06 9.90
N ARG A 118 -6.28 -23.94 10.64
CA ARG A 118 -5.36 -23.51 11.71
C ARG A 118 -4.27 -22.55 11.21
N GLY A 119 -3.97 -22.56 9.91
CA GLY A 119 -3.03 -21.64 9.24
C GLY A 119 -3.50 -20.17 9.13
N THR A 120 -4.73 -19.87 9.53
CA THR A 120 -5.33 -18.53 9.41
C THR A 120 -4.96 -17.57 10.54
N TYR A 121 -4.05 -17.95 11.45
CA TYR A 121 -3.59 -17.03 12.50
C TYR A 121 -2.95 -15.78 11.88
N GLU A 122 -3.23 -14.61 12.46
CA GLU A 122 -2.75 -13.33 11.92
C GLU A 122 -1.27 -13.05 12.22
N GLY A 123 -0.68 -13.76 13.19
CA GLY A 123 0.63 -13.42 13.72
C GLY A 123 0.59 -12.12 14.53
N GLY A 124 1.76 -11.61 14.91
CA GLY A 124 1.84 -10.34 15.63
C GLY A 124 3.10 -10.16 16.45
N LYS A 125 3.10 -9.10 17.25
CA LYS A 125 4.22 -8.73 18.11
C LYS A 125 4.29 -9.56 19.39
N GLU A 126 3.17 -10.07 19.86
CA GLU A 126 3.08 -10.73 21.16
C GLU A 126 2.82 -12.23 21.00
N GLY A 127 3.24 -13.01 21.99
CA GLY A 127 2.93 -14.43 22.08
C GLY A 127 3.88 -15.32 21.25
N ARG A 128 3.44 -16.55 21.05
CA ARG A 128 4.21 -17.64 20.43
C ARG A 128 3.37 -18.27 19.33
N PHE A 129 3.94 -18.42 18.14
CA PHE A 129 3.24 -18.98 16.98
C PHE A 129 4.23 -19.55 15.96
N TRP A 130 3.75 -20.43 15.11
CA TRP A 130 4.49 -20.99 13.98
C TRP A 130 4.15 -20.24 12.69
N THR A 131 5.08 -20.20 11.75
CA THR A 131 4.79 -19.77 10.38
C THR A 131 5.29 -20.82 9.39
N LEU A 132 4.52 -21.04 8.33
CA LEU A 132 4.69 -22.15 7.42
C LEU A 132 4.48 -21.70 5.98
N ASP A 133 5.48 -21.98 5.14
CA ASP A 133 5.37 -22.01 3.69
C ASP A 133 5.49 -23.48 3.22
N PRO A 134 4.39 -24.09 2.75
CA PRO A 134 4.37 -25.51 2.40
C PRO A 134 5.14 -25.83 1.11
N ILE A 135 5.13 -24.96 0.09
CA ILE A 135 5.95 -25.08 -1.13
C ILE A 135 6.42 -23.69 -1.57
N ASP A 136 7.52 -23.25 -0.98
CA ASP A 136 8.16 -22.02 -1.43
C ASP A 136 8.84 -22.27 -2.77
N GLY A 137 8.59 -21.39 -3.74
CA GLY A 137 9.10 -21.51 -5.10
C GLY A 137 8.17 -22.27 -6.04
N THR A 138 6.86 -22.04 -5.97
CA THR A 138 5.81 -22.59 -6.87
C THR A 138 6.24 -22.74 -8.34
N LYS A 139 6.90 -21.73 -8.91
CA LYS A 139 7.38 -21.77 -10.31
C LYS A 139 8.54 -22.74 -10.51
N GLY A 140 9.48 -22.79 -9.56
CA GLY A 140 10.54 -23.78 -9.53
C GLY A 140 9.96 -25.19 -9.41
N PHE A 141 8.98 -25.39 -8.52
CA PHE A 141 8.25 -26.65 -8.39
C PHE A 141 7.61 -27.08 -9.73
N LEU A 142 6.88 -26.18 -10.40
CA LEU A 142 6.22 -26.44 -11.68
C LEU A 142 7.18 -26.75 -12.83
N ARG A 143 8.36 -26.11 -12.86
CA ARG A 143 9.39 -26.32 -13.88
C ARG A 143 10.26 -27.55 -13.60
N GLY A 144 10.09 -28.19 -12.44
CA GLY A 144 10.92 -29.32 -12.04
C GLY A 144 12.30 -28.91 -11.52
N GLY A 145 12.41 -27.70 -10.98
CA GLY A 145 13.60 -27.13 -10.36
C GLY A 145 13.54 -27.17 -8.82
N GLN A 146 14.14 -26.18 -8.16
CA GLN A 146 14.22 -26.10 -6.70
C GLN A 146 12.90 -25.62 -6.06
N TYR A 147 12.61 -26.16 -4.88
CA TYR A 147 11.55 -25.71 -3.96
C TYR A 147 11.93 -26.08 -2.52
N ALA A 148 11.25 -25.52 -1.53
CA ALA A 148 11.49 -25.81 -0.13
C ALA A 148 10.18 -25.86 0.68
N VAL A 149 10.20 -26.62 1.77
CA VAL A 149 9.18 -26.59 2.82
C VAL A 149 9.79 -25.84 4.01
N CYS A 150 9.17 -24.74 4.44
CA CYS A 150 9.78 -23.82 5.39
C CYS A 150 8.90 -23.66 6.63
N LEU A 151 9.41 -24.06 7.79
CA LEU A 151 8.72 -23.95 9.07
C LEU A 151 9.57 -23.13 10.05
N ALA A 152 8.96 -22.17 10.74
CA ALA A 152 9.65 -21.41 11.77
C ALA A 152 8.75 -21.15 12.99
N LEU A 153 9.35 -21.13 14.18
CA LEU A 153 8.73 -20.72 15.43
C LEU A 153 9.11 -19.28 15.74
N LEU A 154 8.11 -18.46 16.02
CA LEU A 154 8.26 -17.08 16.46
C LEU A 154 7.80 -16.94 17.91
N ARG A 155 8.51 -16.08 18.66
CA ARG A 155 8.15 -15.66 20.01
C ARG A 155 8.38 -14.15 20.14
N GLU A 156 7.37 -13.42 20.61
CA GLU A 156 7.41 -11.96 20.74
C GLU A 156 7.87 -11.25 19.44
N GLY A 157 7.34 -11.70 18.29
CA GLY A 157 7.68 -11.17 16.97
C GLY A 157 9.11 -11.48 16.49
N ARG A 158 9.84 -12.37 17.16
CA ARG A 158 11.20 -12.79 16.80
C ARG A 158 11.24 -14.26 16.42
N VAL A 159 11.95 -14.59 15.33
CA VAL A 159 12.16 -15.99 14.92
C VAL A 159 13.15 -16.66 15.87
N GLU A 160 12.77 -17.77 16.51
CA GLU A 160 13.58 -18.49 17.50
C GLU A 160 14.07 -19.86 17.03
N LEU A 161 13.30 -20.53 16.17
CA LEU A 161 13.65 -21.81 15.55
C LEU A 161 13.23 -21.78 14.07
N GLY A 162 14.07 -22.32 13.19
CA GLY A 162 13.77 -22.47 11.77
C GLY A 162 14.20 -23.85 11.28
N VAL A 163 13.31 -24.53 10.57
CA VAL A 163 13.54 -25.81 9.92
C VAL A 163 13.11 -25.69 8.45
N MET A 164 14.02 -25.98 7.54
CA MET A 164 13.79 -25.87 6.10
C MET A 164 14.20 -27.15 5.42
N GLY A 165 13.28 -27.78 4.69
CA GLY A 165 13.56 -28.95 3.86
C GLY A 165 13.65 -28.55 2.40
N CYS A 166 14.78 -28.85 1.75
CA CYS A 166 15.03 -28.57 0.33
C CYS A 166 15.22 -29.90 -0.43
N PRO A 167 14.14 -30.56 -0.90
CA PRO A 167 14.21 -31.92 -1.46
C PRO A 167 15.12 -32.05 -2.69
N ASN A 168 15.24 -30.98 -3.47
CA ASN A 168 15.97 -30.99 -4.74
C ASN A 168 17.39 -30.43 -4.63
N LEU A 169 17.81 -29.97 -3.45
CA LEU A 169 19.14 -29.38 -3.25
C LEU A 169 20.17 -30.51 -3.05
N PRO A 170 21.31 -30.51 -3.75
CA PRO A 170 22.35 -31.53 -3.54
C PRO A 170 22.92 -31.49 -2.12
N VAL A 171 23.14 -32.66 -1.52
CA VAL A 171 23.75 -32.80 -0.18
C VAL A 171 25.19 -32.31 -0.20
N ASP A 172 25.97 -32.71 -1.21
CA ASP A 172 27.29 -32.14 -1.47
C ASP A 172 27.15 -30.79 -2.18
N LYS A 173 27.71 -29.74 -1.58
CA LYS A 173 27.70 -28.40 -2.15
C LYS A 173 28.52 -28.22 -3.42
N HIS A 174 29.52 -29.08 -3.61
CA HIS A 174 30.37 -29.04 -4.79
C HIS A 174 29.75 -29.78 -5.98
N GLN A 175 28.70 -30.57 -5.74
CA GLN A 175 27.98 -31.24 -6.80
C GLN A 175 27.18 -30.23 -7.63
N PRO A 176 27.24 -30.32 -8.98
CA PRO A 176 26.40 -29.50 -9.84
C PRO A 176 24.92 -29.75 -9.53
N LYS A 177 24.15 -28.66 -9.49
CA LYS A 177 22.69 -28.75 -9.35
C LYS A 177 22.12 -29.38 -10.63
N PRO A 178 21.20 -30.36 -10.53
CA PRO A 178 20.55 -30.92 -11.70
C PRO A 178 19.83 -29.82 -12.50
N LYS A 179 19.68 -30.00 -13.82
CA LYS A 179 18.91 -29.04 -14.61
C LYS A 179 17.42 -29.20 -14.31
N ASP A 180 16.70 -28.10 -14.46
CA ASP A 180 15.25 -28.08 -14.33
C ASP A 180 14.61 -29.17 -15.22
N GLY A 181 13.67 -29.93 -14.63
CA GLY A 181 12.96 -31.01 -15.30
C GLY A 181 13.67 -32.36 -15.25
N GLU A 182 15.01 -32.42 -15.13
CA GLU A 182 15.76 -33.68 -15.01
C GLU A 182 15.47 -34.38 -13.66
N ILE A 183 15.27 -33.59 -12.59
CA ILE A 183 15.03 -34.11 -11.22
C ILE A 183 13.77 -34.98 -11.14
N ARG A 184 12.75 -34.71 -11.98
CA ARG A 184 11.49 -35.44 -11.93
C ARG A 184 11.61 -36.88 -12.43
N THR A 185 12.53 -37.12 -13.36
CA THR A 185 12.68 -38.41 -14.04
C THR A 185 13.95 -39.16 -13.62
N SER A 186 14.81 -38.53 -12.81
CA SER A 186 16.06 -39.12 -12.32
C SER A 186 15.95 -39.68 -10.90
N SER A 187 17.00 -40.40 -10.47
CA SER A 187 17.22 -40.72 -9.05
C SER A 187 17.33 -39.42 -8.25
N MET A 188 16.83 -39.43 -7.01
CA MET A 188 17.05 -38.36 -6.02
C MET A 188 18.21 -38.68 -5.07
N GLU A 189 18.96 -39.74 -5.33
CA GLU A 189 20.13 -40.12 -4.55
C GLU A 189 21.15 -38.96 -4.50
N GLY A 190 21.58 -38.60 -3.30
CA GLY A 190 22.47 -37.45 -3.07
C GLY A 190 21.78 -36.08 -3.10
N LEU A 191 20.46 -36.02 -3.28
CA LEU A 191 19.66 -34.81 -3.16
C LEU A 191 18.85 -34.81 -1.86
N GLY A 192 18.45 -33.63 -1.40
CA GLY A 192 17.61 -33.46 -0.23
C GLY A 192 18.42 -32.99 0.96
N VAL A 193 18.32 -31.71 1.29
CA VAL A 193 18.97 -31.13 2.48
C VAL A 193 17.91 -30.64 3.45
N LEU A 194 18.06 -31.04 4.71
CA LEU A 194 17.36 -30.46 5.85
C LEU A 194 18.27 -29.43 6.52
N PHE A 195 17.80 -28.20 6.68
CA PHE A 195 18.44 -27.18 7.50
C PHE A 195 17.71 -27.03 8.83
N VAL A 196 18.47 -26.92 9.91
CA VAL A 196 17.95 -26.76 11.27
C VAL A 196 18.71 -25.63 11.96
N THR A 197 17.97 -24.70 12.55
CA THR A 197 18.54 -23.51 13.18
C THR A 197 17.80 -23.17 14.46
N VAL A 198 18.52 -23.02 15.55
CA VAL A 198 17.99 -22.49 16.81
C VAL A 198 18.78 -21.24 17.14
N ARG A 199 18.08 -20.16 17.50
CA ARG A 199 18.71 -18.89 17.80
C ARG A 199 19.79 -19.03 18.88
N GLY A 200 20.98 -18.49 18.62
CA GLY A 200 22.14 -18.54 19.48
C GLY A 200 22.83 -19.91 19.60
N HIS A 201 22.41 -20.91 18.81
CA HIS A 201 22.95 -22.27 18.85
C HIS A 201 23.60 -22.69 17.53
N GLY A 202 23.60 -21.83 16.51
CA GLY A 202 24.20 -22.09 15.21
C GLY A 202 23.25 -22.70 14.19
N ALA A 203 23.74 -22.78 12.95
CA ALA A 203 23.07 -23.37 11.80
C ALA A 203 23.63 -24.76 11.49
N PHE A 204 22.75 -25.69 11.15
CA PHE A 204 23.13 -27.07 10.83
C PHE A 204 22.38 -27.60 9.60
N SER A 205 22.96 -28.59 8.96
CA SER A 205 22.33 -29.36 7.88
C SER A 205 22.45 -30.86 8.08
N ALA A 206 21.55 -31.62 7.48
CA ALA A 206 21.64 -33.09 7.33
C ALA A 206 20.95 -33.54 6.04
N PRO A 207 21.25 -34.74 5.51
CA PRO A 207 20.46 -35.37 4.46
C PRO A 207 18.99 -35.52 4.87
N LEU A 208 18.09 -35.17 3.96
CA LEU A 208 16.64 -35.14 4.19
C LEU A 208 16.02 -36.55 4.26
N ASP A 209 16.64 -37.53 3.62
CA ASP A 209 16.20 -38.92 3.52
C ASP A 209 16.82 -39.84 4.59
N ASP A 210 17.85 -39.37 5.32
CA ASP A 210 18.47 -40.10 6.43
C ASP A 210 18.17 -39.41 7.78
N PRO A 211 17.19 -39.91 8.56
CA PRO A 211 16.90 -39.39 9.90
C PRO A 211 17.98 -39.66 10.94
N SER A 212 18.89 -40.61 10.66
CA SER A 212 19.97 -40.99 11.57
C SER A 212 21.26 -40.20 11.35
N ALA A 213 21.36 -39.50 10.22
CA ALA A 213 22.52 -38.67 9.91
C ALA A 213 22.69 -37.53 10.95
N PRO A 214 23.93 -37.29 11.42
CA PRO A 214 24.20 -36.22 12.36
C PRO A 214 24.01 -34.84 11.71
N LEU A 215 23.55 -33.87 12.50
CA LEU A 215 23.52 -32.48 12.11
C LEU A 215 24.95 -31.93 11.99
N THR A 216 25.33 -31.49 10.80
CA THR A 216 26.65 -30.90 10.52
C THR A 216 26.56 -29.38 10.52
N PRO A 217 27.50 -28.65 11.17
CA PRO A 217 27.50 -27.18 11.16
C PRO A 217 27.55 -26.60 9.75
N VAL A 218 26.82 -25.51 9.56
CA VAL A 218 26.74 -24.75 8.32
C VAL A 218 27.31 -23.36 8.58
N GLN A 219 28.20 -22.90 7.70
CA GLN A 219 28.84 -21.60 7.83
C GLN A 219 28.99 -20.94 6.46
N MET A 220 28.65 -19.65 6.40
CA MET A 220 28.84 -18.85 5.19
C MET A 220 30.32 -18.76 4.82
N ARG A 221 30.59 -18.65 3.53
CA ARG A 221 31.95 -18.42 3.03
C ARG A 221 32.49 -17.07 3.54
N ASP A 222 33.73 -17.08 4.01
CA ASP A 222 34.45 -15.84 4.34
C ASP A 222 34.96 -15.18 3.05
N LEU A 223 34.44 -14.00 2.74
CA LEU A 223 34.79 -13.21 1.56
C LEU A 223 36.08 -12.40 1.76
N GLN A 224 36.71 -12.45 2.94
CA GLN A 224 38.02 -11.83 3.19
C GLN A 224 38.07 -10.32 2.84
N GLY A 225 36.95 -9.61 3.02
CA GLY A 225 36.85 -8.17 2.81
C GLY A 225 36.57 -7.72 1.37
N THR A 226 36.45 -8.63 0.40
CA THR A 226 36.22 -8.32 -1.03
C THR A 226 35.10 -9.15 -1.65
N PHE A 227 34.31 -8.56 -2.56
CA PHE A 227 33.34 -9.31 -3.34
C PHE A 227 33.92 -9.87 -4.66
N ALA A 228 35.23 -9.73 -4.89
CA ALA A 228 35.89 -10.33 -6.03
C ALA A 228 35.73 -11.86 -6.01
N GLY A 229 35.10 -12.43 -7.04
CA GLY A 229 34.78 -13.86 -7.09
C GLY A 229 33.58 -14.30 -6.23
N ALA A 230 32.85 -13.36 -5.63
CA ALA A 230 31.54 -13.62 -5.03
C ALA A 230 30.51 -13.92 -6.13
N SER A 231 29.44 -14.63 -5.74
CA SER A 231 28.37 -15.09 -6.61
C SER A 231 27.01 -14.60 -6.14
N PHE A 232 26.16 -14.23 -7.09
CA PHE A 232 24.77 -13.88 -6.82
C PHE A 232 23.89 -15.12 -6.77
N CYS A 233 23.14 -15.24 -5.69
CA CYS A 233 22.06 -16.20 -5.56
C CYS A 233 20.74 -15.52 -5.96
N GLU A 234 20.36 -15.67 -7.23
CA GLU A 234 19.20 -15.00 -7.83
C GLU A 234 18.14 -16.00 -8.30
N SER A 235 16.91 -15.52 -8.44
CA SER A 235 15.82 -16.32 -9.00
C SER A 235 16.03 -16.59 -10.49
N VAL A 236 15.55 -17.74 -10.97
CA VAL A 236 15.53 -18.07 -12.41
C VAL A 236 14.52 -17.18 -13.14
N GLU A 237 13.49 -16.73 -12.42
CA GLU A 237 12.41 -15.90 -12.94
C GLU A 237 12.75 -14.40 -12.98
N ALA A 238 12.63 -13.80 -14.17
CA ALA A 238 12.84 -12.36 -14.39
C ALA A 238 11.85 -11.47 -13.61
N GLY A 239 10.67 -11.99 -13.23
CA GLY A 239 9.65 -11.22 -12.49
C GLY A 239 10.02 -10.92 -11.03
N HIS A 240 11.03 -11.59 -10.46
CA HIS A 240 11.47 -11.41 -9.08
C HIS A 240 12.81 -10.65 -8.98
N SER A 241 13.37 -10.19 -10.10
CA SER A 241 14.65 -9.50 -10.15
C SER A 241 14.61 -8.33 -11.13
N SER A 242 15.09 -7.17 -10.69
CA SER A 242 15.48 -6.13 -11.64
C SER A 242 16.87 -6.50 -12.14
N LEU A 243 16.95 -7.28 -13.22
CA LEU A 243 18.22 -7.76 -13.79
C LEU A 243 19.21 -6.61 -14.05
N GLY A 244 18.70 -5.43 -14.42
CA GLY A 244 19.51 -4.21 -14.58
C GLY A 244 20.09 -3.70 -13.25
N THR A 245 19.28 -3.62 -12.20
CA THR A 245 19.72 -3.15 -10.88
C THR A 245 20.71 -4.13 -10.24
N ASN A 246 20.46 -5.44 -10.36
CA ASN A 246 21.37 -6.47 -9.86
C ASN A 246 22.75 -6.39 -10.55
N ALA A 247 22.77 -6.24 -11.88
CA ALA A 247 24.01 -6.05 -12.63
C ALA A 247 24.75 -4.78 -12.21
N ARG A 248 24.03 -3.69 -11.92
CA ARG A 248 24.64 -2.45 -11.42
C ARG A 248 25.24 -2.63 -10.02
N ILE A 249 24.54 -3.32 -9.11
CA ILE A 249 25.05 -3.64 -7.77
C ILE A 249 26.30 -4.51 -7.88
N ALA A 250 26.29 -5.53 -8.75
CA ALA A 250 27.46 -6.37 -9.04
C ALA A 250 28.68 -5.52 -9.41
N GLN A 251 28.49 -4.58 -10.33
CA GLN A 251 29.54 -3.67 -10.79
C GLN A 251 30.07 -2.78 -9.66
N LEU A 252 29.19 -2.19 -8.85
CA LEU A 252 29.56 -1.35 -7.71
C LEU A 252 30.37 -2.11 -6.66
N LEU A 253 30.07 -3.39 -6.46
CA LEU A 253 30.77 -4.26 -5.53
C LEU A 253 32.06 -4.87 -6.10
N GLY A 254 32.32 -4.72 -7.40
CA GLY A 254 33.44 -5.39 -8.07
C GLY A 254 33.26 -6.91 -8.16
N MET A 255 32.02 -7.38 -8.20
CA MET A 255 31.69 -8.80 -8.41
C MET A 255 31.93 -9.20 -9.87
N GLY A 256 32.36 -10.45 -10.06
CA GLY A 256 32.37 -11.06 -11.38
C GLY A 256 30.96 -11.51 -11.81
N ASP A 257 30.86 -12.08 -13.01
CA ASP A 257 29.60 -12.60 -13.56
C ASP A 257 29.31 -14.04 -13.08
N ASN A 258 29.39 -14.26 -11.77
CA ASN A 258 29.13 -15.56 -11.15
C ASN A 258 27.73 -15.61 -10.57
N HIS A 259 26.91 -16.57 -11.01
CA HIS A 259 25.52 -16.70 -10.60
C HIS A 259 25.19 -18.13 -10.17
N VAL A 260 24.46 -18.24 -9.06
CA VAL A 260 23.84 -19.48 -8.57
C VAL A 260 22.33 -19.28 -8.64
N ARG A 261 21.71 -19.73 -9.72
CA ARG A 261 20.28 -19.52 -9.94
C ARG A 261 19.45 -20.62 -9.28
N MET A 262 18.52 -20.22 -8.44
CA MET A 262 17.47 -21.10 -7.92
C MET A 262 16.27 -20.28 -7.43
N ASP A 263 15.08 -20.85 -7.52
CA ASP A 263 13.90 -20.31 -6.87
C ASP A 263 13.82 -20.81 -5.42
N SER A 264 12.84 -20.33 -4.65
CA SER A 264 12.61 -20.70 -3.24
C SER A 264 13.61 -20.14 -2.22
N GLN A 265 13.29 -20.32 -0.95
CA GLN A 265 14.10 -20.14 0.24
C GLN A 265 15.32 -21.06 0.26
N ALA A 266 15.40 -22.04 -0.65
CA ALA A 266 16.64 -22.77 -0.96
C ALA A 266 17.83 -21.82 -1.21
N LYS A 267 17.59 -20.58 -1.68
CA LYS A 267 18.59 -19.51 -1.78
C LYS A 267 19.26 -19.19 -0.44
N TYR A 268 18.49 -19.10 0.65
CA TYR A 268 19.04 -18.90 1.99
C TYR A 268 19.94 -20.07 2.40
N GLY A 269 19.52 -21.31 2.15
CA GLY A 269 20.35 -22.50 2.38
C GLY A 269 21.64 -22.49 1.56
N SER A 270 21.56 -22.08 0.29
CA SER A 270 22.71 -21.96 -0.61
C SER A 270 23.74 -20.95 -0.09
N ILE A 271 23.32 -19.76 0.35
CA ILE A 271 24.25 -18.77 0.87
C ILE A 271 24.77 -19.15 2.26
N ALA A 272 23.93 -19.75 3.11
CA ALA A 272 24.32 -20.23 4.44
C ALA A 272 25.41 -21.30 4.36
N ARG A 273 25.35 -22.21 3.38
CA ARG A 273 26.35 -23.27 3.15
C ARG A 273 27.63 -22.80 2.42
N GLY A 274 27.60 -21.58 1.91
CA GLY A 274 28.70 -20.96 1.17
C GLY A 274 28.79 -21.37 -0.30
N ASP A 275 27.70 -21.88 -0.88
CA ASP A 275 27.60 -22.18 -2.32
C ASP A 275 27.34 -20.90 -3.11
N GLY A 276 26.60 -19.96 -2.49
CA GLY A 276 26.37 -18.60 -2.96
C GLY A 276 26.84 -17.59 -1.92
N ASP A 277 26.91 -16.30 -2.28
CA ASP A 277 27.45 -15.28 -1.37
C ASP A 277 26.51 -14.11 -1.10
N VAL A 278 25.75 -13.71 -2.13
CA VAL A 278 24.88 -12.54 -2.07
C VAL A 278 23.48 -12.92 -2.54
N TYR A 279 22.48 -12.69 -1.69
CA TYR A 279 21.08 -12.81 -2.03
C TYR A 279 20.45 -11.43 -2.16
N LEU A 280 19.72 -11.20 -3.25
CA LEU A 280 18.97 -9.98 -3.52
C LEU A 280 17.54 -10.30 -3.93
N ARG A 281 16.59 -9.69 -3.24
CA ARG A 281 15.18 -9.60 -3.63
C ARG A 281 14.76 -8.13 -3.55
N LEU A 282 14.94 -7.42 -4.66
CA LEU A 282 14.65 -5.99 -4.74
C LEU A 282 13.16 -5.77 -5.04
N PRO A 283 12.53 -4.72 -4.49
CA PRO A 283 11.16 -4.37 -4.85
C PRO A 283 11.07 -4.10 -6.35
N VAL A 284 10.00 -4.59 -6.98
CA VAL A 284 9.63 -4.24 -8.36
C VAL A 284 8.59 -3.12 -8.36
N GLY A 285 8.53 -2.34 -9.45
CA GLY A 285 7.59 -1.23 -9.59
C GLY A 285 7.76 -0.15 -8.51
N ASP A 286 6.63 0.29 -7.94
CA ASP A 286 6.54 1.30 -6.87
C ASP A 286 6.88 0.74 -5.48
N GLY A 287 7.19 -0.55 -5.37
CA GLY A 287 7.47 -1.22 -4.11
C GLY A 287 6.25 -1.38 -3.21
N SER A 288 5.02 -1.35 -3.74
CA SER A 288 3.77 -1.57 -2.99
C SER A 288 3.64 -3.00 -2.44
N TYR A 289 4.21 -3.99 -3.14
CA TYR A 289 4.20 -5.39 -2.70
C TYR A 289 4.84 -5.55 -1.31
N GLN A 290 4.22 -6.40 -0.49
CA GLN A 290 4.68 -6.75 0.85
C GLN A 290 5.01 -8.23 0.87
N GLU A 291 6.25 -8.54 1.23
CA GLU A 291 6.71 -9.91 1.43
C GLU A 291 5.95 -10.56 2.59
N LYS A 292 5.72 -11.87 2.51
CA LYS A 292 5.07 -12.62 3.58
C LYS A 292 6.09 -13.08 4.62
N ILE A 293 5.66 -13.29 5.86
CA ILE A 293 6.59 -13.71 6.92
C ILE A 293 7.09 -15.14 6.71
N TRP A 294 6.26 -16.02 6.15
CA TRP A 294 6.58 -17.42 5.90
C TRP A 294 7.66 -17.58 4.81
N ASP A 295 7.70 -16.68 3.83
CA ASP A 295 8.72 -16.61 2.75
C ASP A 295 10.15 -16.33 3.25
N HIS A 296 10.32 -15.89 4.51
CA HIS A 296 11.59 -15.35 4.99
C HIS A 296 12.00 -15.79 6.39
N ALA A 297 11.08 -16.21 7.26
CA ALA A 297 11.38 -16.44 8.68
C ALA A 297 12.48 -17.51 8.88
N SER A 298 12.31 -18.69 8.28
CA SER A 298 13.26 -19.80 8.45
C SER A 298 14.63 -19.49 7.81
N GLY A 299 14.63 -18.95 6.59
CA GLY A 299 15.85 -18.57 5.88
C GLY A 299 16.62 -17.44 6.54
N THR A 300 15.92 -16.48 7.15
CA THR A 300 16.56 -15.36 7.86
C THR A 300 17.38 -15.85 9.05
N LEU A 301 16.77 -16.68 9.91
CA LEU A 301 17.49 -17.25 11.05
C LEU A 301 18.65 -18.14 10.59
N LEU A 302 18.46 -18.94 9.55
CA LEU A 302 19.50 -19.79 8.96
C LEU A 302 20.76 -19.00 8.58
N VAL A 303 20.59 -17.87 7.91
CA VAL A 303 21.71 -17.03 7.48
C VAL A 303 22.36 -16.30 8.65
N GLU A 304 21.58 -15.76 9.60
CA GLU A 304 22.11 -15.10 10.80
C GLU A 304 23.01 -16.04 11.60
N GLU A 305 22.55 -17.26 11.87
CA GLU A 305 23.29 -18.27 12.66
C GLU A 305 24.48 -18.88 11.89
N ALA A 306 24.47 -18.81 10.55
CA ALA A 306 25.61 -19.23 9.71
C ALA A 306 26.71 -18.15 9.57
N GLY A 307 26.58 -17.00 10.25
CA GLY A 307 27.55 -15.89 10.21
C GLY A 307 27.24 -14.80 9.18
N GLY A 308 26.02 -14.82 8.63
CA GLY A 308 25.50 -13.82 7.72
C GLY A 308 24.74 -12.70 8.40
N LYS A 309 24.25 -11.78 7.58
CA LYS A 309 23.27 -10.77 7.99
C LYS A 309 22.20 -10.66 6.92
N VAL A 310 20.96 -10.53 7.37
CA VAL A 310 19.78 -10.31 6.53
C VAL A 310 19.16 -8.98 6.91
N SER A 311 18.78 -8.20 5.93
CA SER A 311 18.06 -6.96 6.14
C SER A 311 17.16 -6.63 4.96
N ASP A 312 16.39 -5.56 5.09
CA ASP A 312 15.81 -4.91 3.93
C ASP A 312 16.85 -4.13 3.10
N ILE A 313 16.44 -3.55 1.98
CA ILE A 313 17.34 -2.79 1.09
C ILE A 313 17.96 -1.54 1.73
N ALA A 314 17.44 -1.08 2.87
CA ALA A 314 17.95 0.05 3.63
C ALA A 314 18.85 -0.37 4.81
N GLY A 315 19.16 -1.66 4.95
CA GLY A 315 20.00 -2.18 6.02
C GLY A 315 19.27 -2.46 7.35
N ARG A 316 17.94 -2.38 7.38
CA ARG A 316 17.14 -2.57 8.60
C ARG A 316 16.78 -4.04 8.79
N PRO A 317 16.80 -4.58 10.04
CA PRO A 317 16.36 -5.95 10.32
C PRO A 317 14.94 -6.20 9.82
N LEU A 318 14.64 -7.45 9.43
CA LEU A 318 13.29 -7.84 9.05
C LEU A 318 12.39 -7.88 10.29
N ASP A 319 11.24 -7.22 10.21
CA ASP A 319 10.25 -7.05 11.28
C ASP A 319 9.10 -8.05 11.11
N PHE A 320 9.24 -9.20 11.77
CA PHE A 320 8.22 -10.25 11.80
C PHE A 320 7.08 -9.97 12.78
N SER A 321 7.05 -8.80 13.43
CA SER A 321 6.09 -8.44 14.48
C SER A 321 4.79 -7.81 13.92
N ARG A 322 4.65 -7.70 12.60
CA ARG A 322 3.61 -6.89 11.92
C ARG A 322 2.43 -7.71 11.38
N GLY A 323 2.24 -8.91 11.91
CA GLY A 323 1.22 -9.86 11.44
C GLY A 323 1.75 -10.73 10.31
N ARG A 324 0.91 -11.04 9.32
CA ARG A 324 1.20 -11.99 8.23
C ARG A 324 2.26 -11.52 7.21
N THR A 325 2.67 -10.25 7.25
CA THR A 325 3.59 -9.65 6.25
C THR A 325 4.75 -8.89 6.88
N LEU A 326 5.84 -8.74 6.13
CA LEU A 326 6.96 -7.85 6.44
C LEU A 326 6.63 -6.40 6.09
N ALA A 327 5.47 -5.89 6.54
CA ALA A 327 4.96 -4.56 6.22
C ALA A 327 5.93 -3.41 6.59
N GLY A 328 6.81 -3.67 7.56
CA GLY A 328 7.86 -2.75 8.03
C GLY A 328 9.13 -2.73 7.17
N ASN A 329 9.25 -3.58 6.14
CA ASN A 329 10.46 -3.75 5.33
C ASN A 329 10.18 -3.58 3.83
N LYS A 330 11.23 -3.30 3.05
CA LYS A 330 11.17 -3.21 1.59
C LYS A 330 12.31 -3.98 0.96
N GLY A 331 11.96 -5.01 0.20
CA GLY A 331 12.92 -5.97 -0.34
C GLY A 331 13.69 -6.69 0.76
N VAL A 332 14.52 -7.63 0.34
CA VAL A 332 15.37 -8.43 1.23
C VAL A 332 16.73 -8.62 0.60
N ILE A 333 17.78 -8.36 1.37
CA ILE A 333 19.17 -8.57 0.96
C ILE A 333 19.89 -9.37 2.05
N ALA A 334 20.82 -10.22 1.64
CA ALA A 334 21.65 -10.97 2.57
C ALA A 334 23.04 -11.26 2.00
N CYS A 335 24.03 -11.24 2.88
CA CYS A 335 25.39 -11.73 2.60
C CYS A 335 26.14 -11.97 3.92
N GLN A 336 27.43 -12.29 3.86
CA GLN A 336 28.30 -12.38 5.03
C GLN A 336 28.22 -11.10 5.89
N ALA A 337 28.10 -11.23 7.21
CA ALA A 337 27.82 -10.10 8.10
C ALA A 337 28.83 -8.94 8.00
N ALA A 338 30.13 -9.25 7.85
CA ALA A 338 31.20 -8.25 7.72
C ALA A 338 31.12 -7.45 6.40
N MET A 339 30.53 -8.04 5.36
CA MET A 339 30.41 -7.45 4.02
C MET A 339 29.09 -6.72 3.81
N HIS A 340 28.11 -6.98 4.68
CA HIS A 340 26.76 -6.45 4.57
C HIS A 340 26.65 -4.92 4.49
N PRO A 341 27.42 -4.11 5.24
CA PRO A 341 27.37 -2.65 5.08
C PRO A 341 27.71 -2.18 3.66
N LYS A 342 28.71 -2.82 3.01
CA LYS A 342 29.09 -2.51 1.63
C LYS A 342 27.98 -2.89 0.64
N LEU A 343 27.29 -4.00 0.89
CA LEU A 343 26.13 -4.41 0.07
C LEU A 343 25.00 -3.37 0.16
N VAL A 344 24.65 -2.91 1.37
CA VAL A 344 23.62 -1.88 1.58
C VAL A 344 23.98 -0.59 0.85
N GLU A 345 25.23 -0.15 0.93
CA GLU A 345 25.71 1.04 0.23
C GLU A 345 25.58 0.90 -1.29
N ALA A 346 26.01 -0.24 -1.86
CA ALA A 346 25.89 -0.49 -3.30
C ALA A 346 24.42 -0.54 -3.77
N VAL A 347 23.53 -1.15 -2.98
CA VAL A 347 22.09 -1.15 -3.26
C VAL A 347 21.53 0.27 -3.23
N ALA A 348 21.91 1.07 -2.23
CA ALA A 348 21.46 2.45 -2.10
C ALA A 348 21.92 3.31 -3.29
N THR A 349 23.18 3.19 -3.70
CA THR A 349 23.73 3.88 -4.86
C THR A 349 23.01 3.48 -6.15
N ALA A 350 22.84 2.18 -6.40
CA ALA A 350 22.14 1.70 -7.61
C ALA A 350 20.70 2.23 -7.69
N LEU A 351 19.94 2.20 -6.59
CA LEU A 351 18.58 2.73 -6.54
C LEU A 351 18.54 4.26 -6.68
N GLN A 352 19.55 4.98 -6.19
CA GLN A 352 19.65 6.42 -6.38
C GLN A 352 19.91 6.80 -7.83
N GLU A 353 20.81 6.10 -8.51
CA GLU A 353 21.10 6.30 -9.94
C GLU A 353 19.88 6.02 -10.83
N GLU A 354 19.03 5.07 -10.45
CA GLU A 354 17.77 4.75 -11.12
C GLU A 354 16.62 5.74 -10.80
N GLY A 355 16.84 6.73 -9.94
CA GLY A 355 15.77 7.64 -9.48
C GLY A 355 14.75 6.99 -8.53
N ARG A 356 15.09 5.84 -7.94
CA ARG A 356 14.24 5.03 -7.05
C ARG A 356 14.64 5.14 -5.57
N ALA A 357 15.39 6.18 -5.20
CA ALA A 357 15.83 6.45 -3.83
C ALA A 357 14.68 6.49 -2.80
N ALA A 358 13.45 6.76 -3.23
CA ALA A 358 12.26 6.73 -2.37
C ALA A 358 12.03 5.36 -1.70
N LEU A 359 12.50 4.26 -2.30
CA LEU A 359 12.38 2.90 -1.72
C LEU A 359 13.27 2.69 -0.48
N LEU A 360 14.34 3.48 -0.33
CA LEU A 360 15.24 3.45 0.82
C LEU A 360 14.67 4.19 2.04
N ALA A 361 13.62 4.98 1.83
CA ALA A 361 12.96 5.68 2.92
C ALA A 361 12.22 4.66 3.79
N SER A 362 12.41 4.76 5.12
CA SER A 362 11.77 3.87 6.07
C SER A 362 10.28 3.72 5.81
N SER A 363 9.85 2.48 5.56
CA SER A 363 8.50 1.94 5.77
C SER A 363 8.14 2.02 7.26
N THR A 364 8.04 3.24 7.78
CA THR A 364 7.02 3.53 8.77
C THR A 364 5.71 3.52 8.01
N LEU A 365 4.99 2.39 8.06
CA LEU A 365 3.53 2.49 7.93
C LEU A 365 3.11 3.44 9.06
N HIS A 366 2.64 4.60 8.61
CA HIS A 366 2.40 5.81 9.37
C HIS A 366 3.67 6.60 9.75
N ARG A 367 4.51 6.87 8.74
CA ARG A 367 5.14 8.18 8.66
C ARG A 367 4.00 9.19 8.74
N ARG A 368 3.96 9.92 9.86
CA ARG A 368 3.43 11.27 9.97
C ARG A 368 3.40 11.86 8.55
N ALA A 369 2.23 12.02 7.95
CA ALA A 369 2.09 13.22 7.16
C ALA A 369 2.44 14.31 8.19
N PRO A 370 3.54 15.07 8.02
CA PRO A 370 3.70 16.25 8.85
C PRO A 370 2.36 16.97 8.78
N ALA A 371 1.89 17.54 9.89
CA ALA A 371 0.74 18.42 9.86
C ALA A 371 0.85 19.26 8.59
N PHE A 372 -0.22 19.33 7.79
CA PHE A 372 -0.21 19.95 6.46
C PHE A 372 0.40 21.37 6.46
N SER A 373 0.62 21.97 7.64
CA SER A 373 1.30 23.22 7.93
C SER A 373 2.83 23.26 7.78
N ASP A 374 3.59 22.16 7.94
CA ASP A 374 5.05 22.25 8.16
C ASP A 374 5.94 21.91 6.95
N ARG A 375 5.34 21.58 5.79
CA ARG A 375 6.11 21.57 4.55
C ARG A 375 6.10 22.98 3.97
N PRO A 376 7.25 23.66 3.80
CA PRO A 376 7.30 24.78 2.88
C PRO A 376 6.79 24.27 1.54
N ARG A 377 5.74 24.88 0.99
CA ARG A 377 5.35 24.67 -0.41
C ARG A 377 6.56 25.09 -1.23
N LYS A 378 7.48 24.15 -1.53
CA LYS A 378 8.38 24.30 -2.66
C LYS A 378 7.44 24.54 -3.83
N THR A 379 7.56 25.71 -4.45
CA THR A 379 6.89 26.04 -5.71
C THR A 379 7.30 24.97 -6.72
N MET A 380 6.49 23.92 -6.83
CA MET A 380 6.64 22.92 -7.87
C MET A 380 6.09 23.56 -9.14
N ALA A 381 6.93 24.37 -9.80
CA ALA A 381 6.59 25.15 -10.99
C ALA A 381 6.06 24.32 -12.19
N HIS A 382 5.96 22.99 -12.06
CA HIS A 382 5.48 22.07 -13.08
C HIS A 382 4.08 21.49 -12.80
N LEU A 383 3.49 21.70 -11.62
CA LEU A 383 2.17 21.14 -11.28
C LEU A 383 1.06 22.13 -11.65
N LYS A 384 0.14 21.72 -12.54
CA LYS A 384 -1.03 22.50 -12.96
C LYS A 384 -2.31 21.91 -12.38
N TYR A 385 -3.18 22.74 -11.79
CA TYR A 385 -4.46 22.29 -11.22
C TYR A 385 -5.34 21.57 -12.25
N ALA A 386 -5.30 22.00 -13.51
CA ALA A 386 -6.03 21.39 -14.61
C ALA A 386 -5.80 19.87 -14.77
N HIS A 387 -4.64 19.36 -14.36
CA HIS A 387 -4.31 17.93 -14.45
C HIS A 387 -5.14 17.05 -13.49
N LEU A 388 -5.89 17.66 -12.56
CA LEU A 388 -6.81 16.95 -11.65
C LEU A 388 -8.15 16.60 -12.31
N LEU A 389 -8.49 17.25 -13.43
CA LEU A 389 -9.81 17.10 -14.03
C LEU A 389 -9.93 15.73 -14.73
N PRO A 390 -11.02 14.98 -14.51
CA PRO A 390 -11.20 13.64 -15.07
C PRO A 390 -11.46 13.73 -16.58
N PRO A 391 -10.90 12.87 -17.44
CA PRO A 391 -10.98 13.01 -18.91
C PRO A 391 -12.38 13.25 -19.50
N SER A 392 -13.44 12.84 -18.81
CA SER A 392 -14.84 13.01 -19.21
C SER A 392 -15.44 14.40 -18.96
N TRP A 393 -14.73 15.32 -18.29
CA TRP A 393 -15.31 16.59 -17.83
C TRP A 393 -15.72 17.54 -18.95
N GLU A 394 -15.03 17.51 -20.10
CA GLU A 394 -15.32 18.39 -21.24
C GLU A 394 -16.71 18.16 -21.84
N ALA A 395 -17.27 16.95 -21.70
CA ALA A 395 -18.62 16.65 -22.15
C ALA A 395 -19.67 17.51 -21.43
N THR A 396 -19.41 17.94 -20.18
CA THR A 396 -20.31 18.82 -19.43
C THR A 396 -20.41 20.21 -20.05
N ILE A 397 -19.33 20.69 -20.68
CA ILE A 397 -19.30 22.00 -21.36
C ILE A 397 -20.25 22.03 -22.56
N VAL A 398 -20.31 20.91 -23.30
CA VAL A 398 -21.25 20.75 -24.42
C VAL A 398 -22.69 20.88 -23.93
N GLU A 399 -23.00 20.27 -22.79
CA GLU A 399 -24.35 20.34 -22.20
C GLU A 399 -24.70 21.76 -21.72
N TRP A 400 -23.75 22.53 -21.18
CA TRP A 400 -24.00 23.94 -20.82
C TRP A 400 -24.21 24.84 -22.04
N LEU A 401 -23.47 24.63 -23.14
CA LEU A 401 -23.70 25.36 -24.38
C LEU A 401 -25.05 25.00 -25.01
N LYS A 402 -25.47 23.73 -24.93
CA LYS A 402 -26.80 23.29 -25.36
C LYS A 402 -27.91 23.88 -24.49
N GLU A 403 -27.69 24.00 -23.18
CA GLU A 403 -28.63 24.65 -22.26
C GLU A 403 -28.85 26.12 -22.64
N ASP A 404 -27.77 26.87 -22.92
CA ASP A 404 -27.83 28.30 -23.19
C ASP A 404 -28.31 28.62 -24.63
N CYS A 405 -28.05 27.72 -25.59
CA CYS A 405 -28.52 27.85 -26.98
C CYS A 405 -29.09 26.53 -27.53
N PRO A 406 -30.30 26.12 -27.09
CA PRO A 406 -30.92 24.88 -27.56
C PRO A 406 -31.53 24.97 -28.98
N SER A 407 -31.61 26.18 -29.55
CA SER A 407 -32.23 26.45 -30.84
C SER A 407 -31.38 27.44 -31.67
N PHE A 408 -31.97 28.53 -32.18
CA PHE A 408 -31.28 29.51 -33.01
C PHE A 408 -30.62 30.63 -32.20
N ASP A 409 -29.37 30.94 -32.54
CA ASP A 409 -28.63 32.10 -32.03
C ASP A 409 -28.91 33.34 -32.89
N TRP A 410 -29.97 34.08 -32.54
CA TRP A 410 -30.33 35.33 -33.22
C TRP A 410 -29.29 36.44 -33.02
N GLY A 411 -28.62 36.46 -31.86
CA GLY A 411 -27.57 37.45 -31.56
C GLY A 411 -26.37 37.26 -32.48
N GLY A 412 -25.95 36.01 -32.66
CA GLY A 412 -24.91 35.60 -33.60
C GLY A 412 -25.22 35.99 -35.05
N TYR A 413 -26.49 35.89 -35.47
CA TYR A 413 -26.90 36.36 -36.81
C TYR A 413 -26.68 37.87 -36.99
N VAL A 414 -27.00 38.68 -35.96
CA VAL A 414 -26.87 40.15 -36.02
C VAL A 414 -25.41 40.60 -36.14
N VAL A 415 -24.49 39.96 -35.40
CA VAL A 415 -23.08 40.36 -35.37
C VAL A 415 -22.23 39.73 -36.49
N GLY A 416 -22.72 38.65 -37.10
CA GLY A 416 -22.04 37.94 -38.17
C GLY A 416 -20.75 37.23 -37.71
N ASP A 417 -19.89 36.90 -38.67
CA ASP A 417 -18.74 35.99 -38.48
C ASP A 417 -17.39 36.70 -38.55
N THR A 418 -17.35 38.01 -38.29
CA THR A 418 -16.10 38.78 -38.39
C THR A 418 -15.16 38.42 -37.25
N GLU A 419 -13.88 38.24 -37.56
CA GLU A 419 -12.83 38.05 -36.55
C GLU A 419 -12.72 39.28 -35.63
N ARG A 420 -12.77 39.02 -34.32
CA ARG A 420 -12.64 40.03 -33.26
C ARG A 420 -11.82 39.48 -32.10
N THR A 421 -11.32 40.40 -31.28
CA THR A 421 -10.75 40.09 -29.98
C THR A 421 -11.62 40.69 -28.88
N ALA A 422 -11.71 39.98 -27.76
CA ALA A 422 -12.46 40.41 -26.60
C ALA A 422 -11.59 40.28 -25.35
N THR A 423 -11.60 41.32 -24.53
CA THR A 423 -10.88 41.36 -23.25
C THR A 423 -11.78 40.86 -22.11
N LEU A 424 -11.33 39.83 -21.40
CA LEU A 424 -11.95 39.33 -20.17
C LEU A 424 -11.44 40.15 -18.98
N LEU A 425 -12.35 40.82 -18.28
CA LEU A 425 -12.05 41.73 -17.17
C LEU A 425 -12.55 41.15 -15.85
N CYS A 426 -11.67 41.08 -14.85
CA CYS A 426 -12.04 40.86 -13.45
C CYS A 426 -12.33 42.21 -12.78
N LYS A 427 -13.50 42.34 -12.14
CA LYS A 427 -14.00 43.62 -11.60
C LYS A 427 -14.04 43.65 -10.07
N GLN A 428 -13.49 42.64 -9.41
CA GLN A 428 -13.47 42.49 -7.96
C GLN A 428 -12.20 41.78 -7.50
N GLU A 429 -11.75 42.05 -6.28
CA GLU A 429 -10.59 41.35 -5.71
C GLU A 429 -10.94 39.88 -5.44
N GLY A 430 -10.01 38.99 -5.76
CA GLY A 430 -10.22 37.56 -5.55
C GLY A 430 -9.19 36.66 -6.24
N VAL A 431 -9.36 35.35 -6.05
CA VAL A 431 -8.54 34.32 -6.66
C VAL A 431 -9.07 33.97 -8.04
N LEU A 432 -8.21 34.01 -9.06
CA LEU A 432 -8.54 33.51 -10.39
C LEU A 432 -8.63 31.97 -10.36
N ALA A 433 -9.82 31.43 -10.60
CA ALA A 433 -10.04 29.98 -10.66
C ALA A 433 -11.14 29.63 -11.66
N GLY A 434 -10.95 28.53 -12.39
CA GLY A 434 -11.87 28.03 -13.42
C GLY A 434 -11.33 28.18 -14.84
N VAL A 435 -10.03 28.44 -14.98
CA VAL A 435 -9.35 28.64 -16.26
C VAL A 435 -9.58 27.47 -17.24
N PRO A 436 -9.48 26.19 -16.83
CA PRO A 436 -9.70 25.07 -17.75
C PRO A 436 -11.10 25.07 -18.34
N PHE A 437 -12.12 25.34 -17.52
CA PHE A 437 -13.52 25.33 -17.97
C PHE A 437 -13.78 26.42 -19.02
N VAL A 438 -13.22 27.62 -18.81
CA VAL A 438 -13.31 28.72 -19.80
C VAL A 438 -12.57 28.36 -21.08
N ASN A 439 -11.38 27.75 -20.98
CA ASN A 439 -10.64 27.29 -22.16
C ASN A 439 -11.47 26.29 -22.96
N ALA A 440 -12.10 25.31 -22.31
CA ALA A 440 -12.92 24.32 -23.00
C ALA A 440 -14.17 24.92 -23.65
N VAL A 441 -14.84 25.90 -23.02
CA VAL A 441 -15.97 26.62 -23.64
C VAL A 441 -15.55 27.24 -24.97
N PHE A 442 -14.47 28.02 -24.97
CA PHE A 442 -14.03 28.71 -26.19
C PHE A 442 -13.37 27.76 -27.20
N GLN A 443 -12.72 26.69 -26.76
CA GLN A 443 -12.18 25.66 -27.64
C GLN A 443 -13.28 24.93 -28.40
N GLN A 444 -14.40 24.60 -27.76
CA GLN A 444 -15.57 23.99 -28.43
C GLN A 444 -16.20 24.91 -29.48
N LEU A 445 -16.03 26.21 -29.31
CA LEU A 445 -16.48 27.24 -30.24
C LEU A 445 -15.39 27.68 -31.22
N GLU A 446 -14.29 26.93 -31.32
CA GLU A 446 -13.15 27.23 -32.21
C GLU A 446 -12.58 28.66 -32.02
N CYS A 447 -12.66 29.18 -30.79
CA CYS A 447 -12.02 30.42 -30.37
C CYS A 447 -10.72 30.13 -29.63
N SER A 448 -9.76 31.04 -29.75
CA SER A 448 -8.49 31.00 -29.01
C SER A 448 -8.55 31.90 -27.78
N ILE A 449 -7.87 31.51 -26.70
CA ILE A 449 -7.79 32.31 -25.47
C ILE A 449 -6.35 32.38 -24.98
N SER A 450 -5.93 33.57 -24.55
CA SER A 450 -4.63 33.83 -23.94
C SER A 450 -4.82 34.49 -22.57
N TRP A 451 -4.15 33.97 -21.54
CA TRP A 451 -4.29 34.45 -20.16
C TRP A 451 -3.11 35.33 -19.77
N ASN A 452 -3.39 36.45 -19.09
CA ASN A 452 -2.39 37.36 -18.55
C ASN A 452 -1.92 36.94 -17.14
N PHE A 453 -2.68 36.05 -16.49
CA PHE A 453 -2.41 35.57 -15.13
C PHE A 453 -2.57 34.06 -15.07
N GLU A 454 -1.76 33.43 -14.21
CA GLU A 454 -1.88 32.00 -13.93
C GLU A 454 -3.05 31.70 -12.99
N GLU A 455 -3.58 30.48 -13.10
CA GLU A 455 -4.63 30.01 -12.20
C GLU A 455 -4.14 29.93 -10.75
N GLY A 456 -4.96 30.42 -9.82
CA GLY A 456 -4.61 30.59 -8.41
C GLY A 456 -4.01 31.96 -8.07
N ALA A 457 -3.77 32.84 -9.04
CA ALA A 457 -3.35 34.21 -8.77
C ALA A 457 -4.40 35.00 -7.98
N TYR A 458 -3.96 35.73 -6.96
CA TYR A 458 -4.81 36.68 -6.22
C TYR A 458 -4.76 38.04 -6.91
N LEU A 459 -5.87 38.41 -7.55
CA LEU A 459 -6.07 39.65 -8.29
C LEU A 459 -6.56 40.74 -7.34
N SER A 460 -5.89 41.89 -7.35
CA SER A 460 -6.29 43.04 -6.55
C SER A 460 -6.08 44.36 -7.27
N ALA A 461 -6.32 45.49 -6.60
CA ALA A 461 -6.11 46.81 -7.17
C ALA A 461 -4.68 47.05 -7.71
N LYS A 462 -3.69 46.28 -7.26
CA LYS A 462 -2.29 46.34 -7.75
C LYS A 462 -2.14 45.88 -9.21
N ASP A 463 -3.08 45.08 -9.69
CA ASP A 463 -3.06 44.46 -11.01
C ASP A 463 -3.95 45.23 -12.01
N ASN A 464 -4.49 46.37 -11.58
CA ASN A 464 -5.46 47.16 -12.34
C ASN A 464 -4.90 47.67 -13.67
N LEU A 465 -5.80 47.77 -14.65
CA LEU A 465 -5.53 48.52 -15.87
C LEU A 465 -5.27 50.01 -15.57
N PRO A 466 -4.39 50.68 -16.34
CA PRO A 466 -4.20 52.12 -16.25
C PRO A 466 -5.52 52.90 -16.36
N GLY A 467 -5.70 53.92 -15.52
CA GLY A 467 -6.90 54.75 -15.51
C GLY A 467 -8.11 54.14 -14.78
N THR A 468 -7.94 53.03 -14.06
CA THR A 468 -8.98 52.49 -13.16
C THR A 468 -9.18 53.42 -11.95
N PRO A 469 -10.42 53.85 -11.62
CA PRO A 469 -10.67 54.72 -10.47
C PRO A 469 -10.21 54.10 -9.14
N GLU A 470 -9.75 54.96 -8.22
CA GLU A 470 -9.34 54.54 -6.88
C GLU A 470 -10.49 53.81 -6.15
N GLY A 471 -10.15 52.72 -5.46
CA GLY A 471 -11.13 51.86 -4.78
C GLY A 471 -11.93 50.91 -5.70
N LYS A 472 -11.66 50.89 -7.01
CA LYS A 472 -12.24 49.91 -7.95
C LYS A 472 -11.20 48.90 -8.43
N VAL A 473 -11.67 47.71 -8.77
CA VAL A 473 -10.87 46.67 -9.43
C VAL A 473 -11.30 46.55 -10.88
N LYS A 474 -10.34 46.54 -11.78
CA LYS A 474 -10.54 46.28 -13.21
C LYS A 474 -9.24 45.74 -13.80
N VAL A 475 -9.12 44.43 -13.81
CA VAL A 475 -7.92 43.70 -14.27
C VAL A 475 -8.23 42.97 -15.57
N ALA A 476 -7.42 43.14 -16.61
CA ALA A 476 -7.54 42.34 -17.83
C ALA A 476 -6.88 40.97 -17.60
N VAL A 477 -7.69 39.93 -17.45
CA VAL A 477 -7.21 38.59 -17.07
C VAL A 477 -6.95 37.68 -18.27
N ALA A 478 -7.65 37.88 -19.39
CA ALA A 478 -7.45 37.14 -20.62
C ALA A 478 -7.92 37.91 -21.86
N HIS A 479 -7.48 37.46 -23.04
CA HIS A 479 -8.00 37.88 -24.33
C HIS A 479 -8.51 36.66 -25.11
N VAL A 480 -9.71 36.77 -25.68
CA VAL A 480 -10.35 35.74 -26.51
C VAL A 480 -10.42 36.24 -27.95
N SER A 481 -9.93 35.46 -28.91
CA SER A 481 -9.93 35.80 -30.33
C SER A 481 -10.61 34.72 -31.16
N GLY A 482 -11.43 35.14 -32.13
CA GLY A 482 -12.21 34.28 -33.01
C GLY A 482 -13.38 35.02 -33.66
N PRO A 483 -14.27 34.31 -34.37
CA PRO A 483 -15.45 34.92 -34.95
C PRO A 483 -16.39 35.49 -33.88
N VAL A 484 -16.80 36.75 -34.03
CA VAL A 484 -17.51 37.50 -32.98
C VAL A 484 -18.79 36.81 -32.50
N ARG A 485 -19.58 36.18 -33.40
CA ARG A 485 -20.76 35.39 -32.99
C ARG A 485 -20.40 34.25 -32.04
N ARG A 486 -19.25 33.60 -32.22
CA ARG A 486 -18.82 32.46 -31.40
C ARG A 486 -18.25 32.92 -30.06
N ILE A 487 -17.54 34.06 -30.04
CA ILE A 487 -17.12 34.70 -28.79
C ILE A 487 -18.35 35.04 -27.93
N LEU A 488 -19.37 35.67 -28.53
CA LEU A 488 -20.58 36.07 -27.80
C LEU A 488 -21.45 34.88 -27.39
N LEU A 489 -21.52 33.83 -28.21
CA LEU A 489 -22.21 32.58 -27.86
C LEU A 489 -21.59 31.92 -26.62
N GLY A 490 -20.26 31.92 -26.50
CA GLY A 490 -19.57 31.35 -25.33
C GLY A 490 -19.53 32.25 -24.10
N GLU A 491 -19.83 33.55 -24.25
CA GLU A 491 -19.62 34.55 -23.20
C GLU A 491 -20.32 34.17 -21.89
N ARG A 492 -21.63 33.89 -21.95
CA ARG A 492 -22.42 33.75 -20.71
C ARG A 492 -22.05 32.49 -19.95
N VAL A 493 -21.88 31.37 -20.65
CA VAL A 493 -21.44 30.10 -20.07
C VAL A 493 -20.03 30.22 -19.46
N ALA A 494 -19.09 30.85 -20.16
CA ALA A 494 -17.74 31.06 -19.66
C ALA A 494 -17.72 31.96 -18.41
N LEU A 495 -18.42 33.11 -18.45
CA LEU A 495 -18.46 34.05 -17.34
C LEU A 495 -19.15 33.46 -16.12
N ASN A 496 -20.29 32.78 -16.26
CA ASN A 496 -21.02 32.18 -15.15
C ASN A 496 -20.17 31.13 -14.43
N THR A 497 -19.50 30.26 -15.20
CA THR A 497 -18.65 29.21 -14.66
C THR A 497 -17.43 29.79 -13.94
N LEU A 498 -16.74 30.73 -14.58
CA LEU A 498 -15.56 31.39 -14.00
C LEU A 498 -15.92 32.18 -12.74
N ALA A 499 -17.00 32.96 -12.78
CA ALA A 499 -17.45 33.80 -11.67
C ALA A 499 -17.76 32.96 -10.42
N ARG A 500 -18.44 31.81 -10.59
CA ARG A 500 -18.75 30.92 -9.47
C ARG A 500 -17.50 30.20 -8.96
N CYS A 501 -16.65 29.66 -9.84
CA CYS A 501 -15.42 28.98 -9.45
C CYS A 501 -14.47 29.91 -8.69
N ALA A 502 -14.24 31.12 -9.22
CA ALA A 502 -13.42 32.16 -8.59
C ALA A 502 -14.01 32.65 -7.26
N GLY A 503 -15.33 32.77 -7.15
CA GLY A 503 -16.00 33.11 -5.88
C GLY A 503 -15.67 32.10 -4.78
N ILE A 504 -15.77 30.81 -5.08
CA ILE A 504 -15.47 29.72 -4.14
C ILE A 504 -13.98 29.70 -3.80
N ALA A 505 -13.10 29.85 -4.79
CA ALA A 505 -11.65 29.91 -4.56
C ALA A 505 -11.28 31.10 -3.65
N THR A 506 -11.94 32.25 -3.85
CA THR A 506 -11.73 33.46 -3.04
C THR A 506 -12.18 33.26 -1.60
N ALA A 507 -13.39 32.74 -1.37
CA ALA A 507 -13.88 32.49 -0.01
C ALA A 507 -13.05 31.42 0.71
N SER A 508 -12.62 30.38 -0.01
CA SER A 508 -11.72 29.34 0.49
C SER A 508 -10.37 29.94 0.92
N HIS A 509 -9.78 30.79 0.09
CA HIS A 509 -8.53 31.46 0.38
C HIS A 509 -8.66 32.38 1.60
N GLN A 510 -9.72 33.20 1.66
CA GLN A 510 -9.98 34.10 2.78
C GLN A 510 -10.14 33.36 4.10
N LEU A 511 -10.92 32.27 4.12
CA LEU A 511 -11.12 31.46 5.32
C LEU A 511 -9.81 30.79 5.77
N LEU A 512 -9.04 30.25 4.83
CA LEU A 512 -7.73 29.67 5.14
C LEU A 512 -6.78 30.71 5.75
N GLN A 513 -6.71 31.92 5.19
CA GLN A 513 -5.90 32.99 5.75
C GLN A 513 -6.39 33.40 7.15
N ALA A 514 -7.70 33.55 7.35
CA ALA A 514 -8.27 33.87 8.65
C ALA A 514 -7.94 32.80 9.71
N ALA A 515 -8.04 31.52 9.35
CA ALA A 515 -7.69 30.40 10.22
C ALA A 515 -6.19 30.40 10.56
N ARG A 516 -5.32 30.59 9.56
CA ARG A 516 -3.87 30.63 9.74
C ARG A 516 -3.43 31.81 10.61
N ASN A 517 -4.04 32.99 10.41
CA ASN A 517 -3.78 34.20 11.21
C ASN A 517 -4.19 34.01 12.68
N ALA A 518 -5.22 33.21 12.93
CA ALA A 518 -5.65 32.82 14.27
C ALA A 518 -4.88 31.63 14.84
N GLY A 519 -3.82 31.16 14.17
CA GLY A 519 -2.90 30.13 14.67
C GLY A 519 -3.23 28.70 14.26
N PHE A 520 -4.35 28.45 13.56
CA PHE A 520 -4.72 27.11 13.16
C PHE A 520 -3.71 26.50 12.18
N ARG A 521 -3.20 25.31 12.47
CA ARG A 521 -2.24 24.58 11.63
C ARG A 521 -2.83 23.39 10.88
N GLY A 522 -4.07 23.01 11.20
CA GLY A 522 -4.77 21.89 10.58
C GLY A 522 -5.29 22.17 9.16
N ILE A 523 -6.10 21.26 8.67
CA ILE A 523 -6.71 21.28 7.33
C ILE A 523 -8.00 22.10 7.39
N VAL A 524 -8.17 23.05 6.48
CA VAL A 524 -9.48 23.67 6.21
C VAL A 524 -10.10 22.91 5.05
N ALA A 525 -11.36 22.48 5.19
CA ALA A 525 -12.03 21.63 4.22
C ALA A 525 -13.42 22.16 3.82
N GLY A 526 -13.83 21.85 2.59
CA GLY A 526 -15.20 22.03 2.12
C GLY A 526 -16.14 20.92 2.59
N THR A 527 -17.28 20.76 1.90
CA THR A 527 -18.25 19.69 2.20
C THR A 527 -18.88 19.14 0.91
N ARG A 528 -19.87 18.24 1.03
CA ARG A 528 -20.67 17.75 -0.10
C ARG A 528 -21.94 18.58 -0.36
N LYS A 529 -22.15 19.69 0.34
CA LYS A 529 -23.31 20.60 0.17
C LYS A 529 -23.18 21.50 -1.07
N THR A 530 -22.84 20.88 -2.19
CA THR A 530 -22.52 21.51 -3.48
C THR A 530 -23.76 21.62 -4.36
N THR A 531 -23.78 22.55 -5.31
CA THR A 531 -24.84 22.66 -6.32
C THR A 531 -24.94 21.37 -7.14
N PRO A 532 -26.14 20.74 -7.27
CA PRO A 532 -26.35 19.58 -8.12
C PRO A 532 -25.92 19.85 -9.56
N GLY A 533 -25.17 18.92 -10.18
CA GLY A 533 -24.63 19.09 -11.54
C GLY A 533 -23.35 19.95 -11.64
N PHE A 534 -23.02 20.75 -10.61
CA PHE A 534 -21.89 21.69 -10.66
C PHE A 534 -20.74 21.37 -9.68
N ARG A 535 -20.83 20.23 -8.99
CA ARG A 535 -19.87 19.80 -7.96
C ARG A 535 -18.41 19.84 -8.41
N LEU A 536 -18.12 19.42 -9.64
CA LEU A 536 -16.75 19.37 -10.17
C LEU A 536 -16.08 20.75 -10.10
N VAL A 537 -16.77 21.77 -10.60
CA VAL A 537 -16.28 23.16 -10.62
C VAL A 537 -16.14 23.71 -9.21
N GLU A 538 -17.11 23.44 -8.33
CA GLU A 538 -17.07 23.94 -6.94
C GLU A 538 -15.92 23.31 -6.14
N LYS A 539 -15.72 21.99 -6.24
CA LYS A 539 -14.60 21.29 -5.60
C LYS A 539 -13.26 21.73 -6.18
N TYR A 540 -13.19 21.95 -7.49
CA TYR A 540 -12.02 22.52 -8.14
C TYR A 540 -11.68 23.92 -7.58
N GLY A 541 -12.68 24.79 -7.45
CA GLY A 541 -12.52 26.11 -6.83
C GLY A 541 -11.96 26.05 -5.42
N MET A 542 -12.42 25.10 -4.59
CA MET A 542 -11.87 24.87 -3.23
C MET A 542 -10.37 24.57 -3.28
N ILE A 543 -9.96 23.63 -4.15
CA ILE A 543 -8.56 23.20 -4.30
C ILE A 543 -7.68 24.38 -4.74
N VAL A 544 -8.11 25.14 -5.76
CA VAL A 544 -7.38 26.33 -6.24
C VAL A 544 -7.29 27.40 -5.15
N GLY A 545 -8.34 27.58 -4.34
CA GLY A 545 -8.35 28.46 -3.17
C GLY A 545 -7.43 28.00 -2.03
N GLY A 546 -6.90 26.77 -2.10
CA GLY A 546 -5.90 26.23 -1.19
C GLY A 546 -6.45 25.41 -0.02
N VAL A 547 -7.76 25.12 -0.02
CA VAL A 547 -8.40 24.28 1.01
C VAL A 547 -8.66 22.87 0.47
N ASP A 548 -8.83 21.92 1.38
CA ASP A 548 -9.17 20.54 1.01
C ASP A 548 -10.61 20.49 0.48
N ALA A 549 -10.82 19.76 -0.61
CA ALA A 549 -12.16 19.65 -1.19
C ALA A 549 -13.09 18.84 -0.29
N HIS A 550 -12.56 18.09 0.69
CA HIS A 550 -13.19 16.98 1.38
C HIS A 550 -13.54 15.85 0.40
N ARG A 551 -14.05 14.71 0.89
CA ARG A 551 -14.56 13.63 0.04
C ARG A 551 -15.45 14.17 -1.11
N TYR A 552 -15.18 13.70 -2.32
CA TYR A 552 -15.86 14.18 -3.52
C TYR A 552 -17.30 13.66 -3.57
N ASP A 553 -17.48 12.36 -3.38
CA ASP A 553 -18.77 11.66 -3.41
C ASP A 553 -18.90 10.65 -2.25
N LEU A 554 -19.87 9.73 -2.35
CA LEU A 554 -20.10 8.66 -1.36
C LEU A 554 -19.09 7.52 -1.47
N SER A 555 -18.43 7.36 -2.62
CA SER A 555 -17.50 6.27 -2.91
C SER A 555 -16.06 6.62 -2.51
N SER A 556 -15.77 7.92 -2.35
CA SER A 556 -14.42 8.44 -2.06
C SER A 556 -13.97 8.25 -0.61
N MET A 557 -14.92 8.23 0.34
CA MET A 557 -14.67 8.05 1.78
C MET A 557 -15.98 7.69 2.47
N VAL A 558 -15.94 6.69 3.35
CA VAL A 558 -17.11 6.30 4.16
C VAL A 558 -17.29 7.34 5.26
N MET A 559 -18.50 7.88 5.38
CA MET A 559 -18.85 8.81 6.45
C MET A 559 -20.12 8.31 7.10
N LEU A 560 -20.00 7.86 8.35
CA LEU A 560 -21.07 7.35 9.16
C LEU A 560 -21.67 8.49 9.97
N LYS A 561 -22.91 8.84 9.64
CA LYS A 561 -23.72 9.84 10.34
C LYS A 561 -24.66 9.18 11.34
N ASP A 562 -25.32 10.00 12.16
CA ASP A 562 -26.38 9.59 13.10
C ASP A 562 -27.34 8.52 12.56
N ASN A 563 -27.90 8.73 11.37
CA ASN A 563 -28.85 7.80 10.75
C ASN A 563 -28.25 6.43 10.43
N HIS A 564 -26.96 6.35 10.14
CA HIS A 564 -26.27 5.08 9.88
C HIS A 564 -26.09 4.32 11.19
N VAL A 565 -25.64 5.01 12.23
CA VAL A 565 -25.44 4.45 13.58
C VAL A 565 -26.77 3.94 14.14
N TRP A 566 -27.86 4.71 14.00
CA TRP A 566 -29.19 4.27 14.44
C TRP A 566 -29.68 3.03 13.68
N SER A 567 -29.31 2.90 12.41
CA SER A 567 -29.71 1.76 11.57
C SER A 567 -28.93 0.48 11.87
N THR A 568 -27.71 0.59 12.41
CA THR A 568 -26.85 -0.55 12.77
C THR A 568 -26.89 -0.90 14.25
N GLY A 569 -27.46 -0.04 15.09
CA GLY A 569 -27.62 -0.25 16.53
C GLY A 569 -26.45 0.25 17.40
N SER A 570 -25.23 0.33 16.86
CA SER A 570 -24.06 0.92 17.53
C SER A 570 -23.05 1.51 16.54
N ILE A 571 -22.16 2.37 17.05
CA ILE A 571 -21.06 2.95 16.25
C ILE A 571 -20.08 1.85 15.87
N THR A 572 -19.71 0.98 16.81
CA THR A 572 -18.80 -0.14 16.57
C THR A 572 -19.29 -1.02 15.41
N ALA A 573 -20.57 -1.41 15.43
CA ALA A 573 -21.15 -2.22 14.36
C ALA A 573 -21.14 -1.51 12.99
N ALA A 574 -21.37 -0.19 12.98
CA ALA A 574 -21.32 0.61 11.76
C ALA A 574 -19.89 0.67 11.19
N VAL A 575 -18.90 0.90 12.05
CA VAL A 575 -17.48 0.97 11.65
C VAL A 575 -16.99 -0.39 11.16
N ASP A 576 -17.31 -1.48 11.85
CA ASP A 576 -16.94 -2.84 11.42
C ASP A 576 -17.56 -3.20 10.07
N ALA A 577 -18.84 -2.87 9.86
CA ALA A 577 -19.51 -3.09 8.59
C ALA A 577 -18.86 -2.28 7.46
N ALA A 578 -18.57 -1.01 7.71
CA ALA A 578 -17.86 -0.15 6.77
C ALA A 578 -16.45 -0.69 6.45
N ARG A 579 -15.71 -1.18 7.45
CA ARG A 579 -14.36 -1.70 7.30
C ARG A 579 -14.33 -2.99 6.48
N ARG A 580 -15.33 -3.88 6.64
CA ARG A 580 -15.45 -5.12 5.86
C ARG A 580 -15.58 -4.88 4.36
N VAL A 581 -16.27 -3.81 3.94
CA VAL A 581 -16.51 -3.52 2.51
C VAL A 581 -15.53 -2.48 1.94
N GLY A 582 -15.11 -1.51 2.74
CA GLY A 582 -14.16 -0.47 2.33
C GLY A 582 -12.69 -0.91 2.41
N GLY A 583 -12.41 -1.99 3.15
CA GLY A 583 -11.08 -2.54 3.33
C GLY A 583 -10.08 -1.52 3.88
N PHE A 584 -8.83 -1.64 3.42
CA PHE A 584 -7.72 -0.76 3.82
C PHE A 584 -7.64 0.55 3.02
N SER A 585 -8.34 0.64 1.89
CA SER A 585 -8.17 1.74 0.92
C SER A 585 -9.05 2.95 1.22
N LEU A 586 -10.17 2.76 1.93
CA LEU A 586 -11.09 3.83 2.30
C LEU A 586 -10.94 4.24 3.76
N ARG A 587 -10.93 5.55 4.00
CA ARG A 587 -11.08 6.12 5.33
C ARG A 587 -12.53 6.03 5.81
N ILE A 588 -12.70 5.87 7.11
CA ILE A 588 -13.97 5.89 7.82
C ILE A 588 -13.99 7.12 8.72
N ASP A 589 -14.91 8.02 8.42
CA ASP A 589 -15.21 9.23 9.18
C ASP A 589 -16.53 9.03 9.94
N VAL A 590 -16.55 9.32 11.24
CA VAL A 590 -17.71 9.09 12.10
C VAL A 590 -18.15 10.40 12.76
N GLU A 591 -19.40 10.77 12.52
CA GLU A 591 -20.06 11.91 13.17
C GLU A 591 -20.50 11.52 14.57
N VAL A 592 -20.04 12.28 15.57
CA VAL A 592 -20.30 12.02 16.99
C VAL A 592 -20.75 13.31 17.69
N ARG A 593 -21.59 13.15 18.72
CA ARG A 593 -22.18 14.24 19.50
C ARG A 593 -21.73 14.26 20.95
N THR A 594 -21.10 13.19 21.43
CA THR A 594 -20.62 13.09 22.81
C THR A 594 -19.20 12.53 22.87
N LEU A 595 -18.50 12.80 23.97
CA LEU A 595 -17.18 12.22 24.23
C LEU A 595 -17.22 10.68 24.23
N ALA A 596 -18.29 10.07 24.76
CA ALA A 596 -18.43 8.63 24.82
C ALA A 596 -18.54 8.01 23.41
N GLU A 597 -19.33 8.61 22.53
CA GLU A 597 -19.44 8.22 21.13
C GLU A 597 -18.11 8.36 20.39
N ALA A 598 -17.38 9.47 20.63
CA ALA A 598 -16.05 9.68 20.07
C ALA A 598 -15.06 8.59 20.50
N GLN A 599 -15.05 8.23 21.79
CA GLN A 599 -14.21 7.15 22.31
C GLN A 599 -14.60 5.78 21.73
N GLU A 600 -15.89 5.50 21.54
CA GLU A 600 -16.35 4.28 20.88
C GLU A 600 -15.85 4.21 19.42
N ALA A 601 -16.04 5.29 18.66
CA ALA A 601 -15.61 5.37 17.26
C ALA A 601 -14.10 5.15 17.10
N ILE A 602 -13.28 5.74 17.98
CA ILE A 602 -11.82 5.58 17.97
C ILE A 602 -11.43 4.12 18.26
N ARG A 603 -12.03 3.50 19.29
CA ARG A 603 -11.74 2.10 19.64
C ARG A 603 -12.16 1.13 18.55
N ALA A 604 -13.24 1.44 17.83
CA ALA A 604 -13.71 0.68 16.68
C ALA A 604 -12.84 0.86 15.41
N GLY A 605 -11.88 1.78 15.42
CA GLY A 605 -10.95 1.98 14.29
C GLY A 605 -11.43 2.96 13.22
N ALA A 606 -12.23 3.96 13.60
CA ALA A 606 -12.50 5.11 12.75
C ALA A 606 -11.24 5.96 12.53
N ASP A 607 -11.06 6.46 11.30
CA ASP A 607 -9.89 7.25 10.89
C ASP A 607 -10.05 8.74 11.21
N VAL A 608 -11.29 9.24 11.13
CA VAL A 608 -11.66 10.64 11.41
C VAL A 608 -12.87 10.65 12.34
N ILE A 609 -12.82 11.50 13.36
CA ILE A 609 -13.91 11.71 14.32
C ILE A 609 -14.41 13.14 14.14
N MET A 610 -15.62 13.27 13.59
CA MET A 610 -16.27 14.55 13.39
C MET A 610 -17.08 14.92 14.63
N LEU A 611 -16.58 15.91 15.36
CA LEU A 611 -17.21 16.52 16.53
C LEU A 611 -18.29 17.50 16.04
N ASP A 612 -19.50 17.01 15.80
CA ASP A 612 -20.58 17.81 15.19
C ASP A 612 -21.25 18.73 16.22
N ASN A 613 -21.40 20.00 15.85
CA ASN A 613 -22.04 21.06 16.64
C ASN A 613 -21.47 21.31 18.05
N MET A 614 -20.29 20.77 18.38
CA MET A 614 -19.53 21.17 19.57
C MET A 614 -18.84 22.51 19.33
N VAL A 615 -18.92 23.44 20.28
CA VAL A 615 -18.37 24.80 20.17
C VAL A 615 -17.67 25.23 21.46
N GLY A 616 -16.81 26.24 21.38
CA GLY A 616 -16.20 26.83 22.58
C GLY A 616 -15.34 25.86 23.39
N ASP A 617 -15.34 26.07 24.71
CA ASP A 617 -14.61 25.25 25.67
C ASP A 617 -14.99 23.76 25.63
N GLU A 618 -16.23 23.42 25.27
CA GLU A 618 -16.69 22.03 25.15
C GLU A 618 -15.93 21.29 24.03
N LEU A 619 -15.80 21.90 22.85
CA LEU A 619 -15.06 21.34 21.74
C LEU A 619 -13.59 21.14 22.10
N VAL A 620 -12.96 22.17 22.67
CA VAL A 620 -11.52 22.16 23.00
C VAL A 620 -11.21 21.15 24.08
N SER A 621 -12.02 21.10 25.15
CA SER A 621 -11.84 20.13 26.23
C SER A 621 -12.03 18.69 25.74
N CYS A 622 -13.08 18.42 24.96
CA CYS A 622 -13.33 17.12 24.35
C CYS A 622 -12.17 16.69 23.46
N ALA A 623 -11.71 17.56 22.56
CA ALA A 623 -10.62 17.24 21.64
C ALA A 623 -9.29 16.96 22.34
N ARG A 624 -8.91 17.80 23.31
CA ARG A 624 -7.69 17.59 24.11
C ARG A 624 -7.76 16.32 24.93
N GLN A 625 -8.92 16.04 25.53
CA GLN A 625 -9.13 14.81 26.28
C GLN A 625 -9.00 13.57 25.39
N LEU A 626 -9.61 13.57 24.20
CA LEU A 626 -9.48 12.45 23.26
C LEU A 626 -8.01 12.22 22.84
N LYS A 627 -7.29 13.29 22.52
CA LYS A 627 -5.87 13.21 22.16
C LYS A 627 -4.99 12.73 23.33
N ALA A 628 -5.32 13.09 24.56
CA ALA A 628 -4.58 12.67 25.75
C ALA A 628 -4.88 11.22 26.15
N ASP A 629 -6.16 10.83 26.16
CA ASP A 629 -6.62 9.53 26.67
C ASP A 629 -6.40 8.40 25.66
N LEU A 630 -6.58 8.70 24.36
CA LEU A 630 -6.58 7.69 23.29
C LEU A 630 -5.57 7.98 22.18
N GLY A 631 -5.04 9.20 22.09
CA GLY A 631 -4.12 9.59 21.05
C GLY A 631 -2.76 8.92 21.19
N ARG A 632 -2.22 8.45 20.08
CA ARG A 632 -0.89 7.82 20.08
C ARG A 632 0.22 8.84 20.37
N THR A 633 1.08 8.52 21.34
CA THR A 633 2.31 9.29 21.62
C THR A 633 3.50 8.78 20.79
N PRO A 634 4.52 9.63 20.51
CA PRO A 634 5.72 9.18 19.80
C PRO A 634 6.43 8.04 20.55
N GLY A 635 6.37 6.82 19.99
CA GLY A 635 6.95 5.62 20.59
C GLY A 635 6.05 4.90 21.60
N GLY A 636 4.83 5.39 21.86
CA GLY A 636 3.88 4.80 22.80
C GLY A 636 2.70 4.06 22.16
N GLU A 637 1.90 3.45 23.02
CA GLU A 637 0.59 2.84 22.72
C GLU A 637 -0.48 3.93 22.53
N GLY A 638 -1.53 3.62 21.76
CA GLY A 638 -2.64 4.54 21.46
C GLY A 638 -3.12 4.44 20.01
N TYR A 639 -4.25 5.08 19.73
CA TYR A 639 -4.94 5.07 18.44
C TYR A 639 -4.47 6.23 17.54
N HIS A 640 -4.48 6.00 16.23
CA HIS A 640 -4.33 7.07 15.23
C HIS A 640 -5.70 7.49 14.73
N PHE A 641 -6.06 8.74 14.95
CA PHE A 641 -7.29 9.33 14.45
C PHE A 641 -7.12 10.84 14.28
N LEU A 642 -7.87 11.41 13.34
CA LEU A 642 -7.99 12.85 13.14
C LEU A 642 -9.26 13.36 13.81
N LEU A 643 -9.19 14.55 14.39
CA LEU A 643 -10.37 15.25 14.91
C LEU A 643 -10.81 16.33 13.92
N GLU A 644 -12.08 16.26 13.54
CA GLU A 644 -12.73 17.23 12.67
C GLU A 644 -13.77 18.04 13.44
N SER A 645 -13.69 19.37 13.35
CA SER A 645 -14.75 20.27 13.80
C SER A 645 -15.60 20.71 12.61
N SER A 646 -16.92 20.56 12.74
CA SER A 646 -17.90 21.00 11.74
C SER A 646 -19.08 21.72 12.38
N GLY A 647 -19.92 22.33 11.55
CA GLY A 647 -21.17 22.98 11.96
C GLY A 647 -21.03 24.46 12.33
N GLY A 648 -21.70 25.34 11.58
CA GLY A 648 -21.83 26.77 11.90
C GLY A 648 -20.58 27.63 11.72
N ILE A 649 -19.52 27.11 11.10
CA ILE A 649 -18.25 27.83 10.93
C ILE A 649 -18.31 28.78 9.73
N THR A 650 -18.02 30.06 9.94
CA THR A 650 -18.02 31.14 8.96
C THR A 650 -16.71 31.94 9.04
N LEU A 651 -16.52 32.89 8.13
CA LEU A 651 -15.35 33.76 8.14
C LEU A 651 -15.32 34.67 9.38
N GLU A 652 -16.49 35.09 9.85
CA GLU A 652 -16.67 36.00 10.96
C GLU A 652 -16.37 35.34 12.31
N ASN A 653 -16.70 34.04 12.45
CA ASN A 653 -16.62 33.36 13.74
C ASN A 653 -15.42 32.43 13.91
N ILE A 654 -14.69 32.10 12.84
CA ILE A 654 -13.52 31.19 12.91
C ILE A 654 -12.45 31.69 13.88
N GLN A 655 -12.37 33.00 14.10
CA GLN A 655 -11.42 33.62 15.02
C GLN A 655 -11.97 33.77 16.45
N THR A 656 -13.29 33.74 16.64
CA THR A 656 -13.95 34.09 17.91
C THR A 656 -14.58 32.90 18.64
N ASP A 657 -14.99 31.86 17.93
CA ASP A 657 -15.76 30.72 18.50
C ASP A 657 -14.89 29.68 19.22
N GLN A 658 -13.62 29.99 19.49
CA GLN A 658 -12.63 29.10 20.12
C GLN A 658 -12.55 27.71 19.47
N ARG A 659 -12.69 27.64 18.14
CA ARG A 659 -12.60 26.39 17.37
C ARG A 659 -11.19 26.02 16.94
N ILE A 660 -10.23 26.89 17.26
CA ILE A 660 -8.83 26.73 16.89
C ILE A 660 -8.09 26.23 18.12
N ASP A 661 -7.67 24.98 18.06
CA ASP A 661 -6.83 24.33 19.05
C ASP A 661 -5.88 23.36 18.35
N ASP A 662 -4.70 23.12 18.92
CA ASP A 662 -3.72 22.17 18.39
C ASP A 662 -4.22 20.72 18.40
N ALA A 663 -5.25 20.41 19.21
CA ALA A 663 -5.90 19.10 19.21
C ALA A 663 -6.83 18.87 18.01
N ILE A 664 -7.29 19.93 17.33
CA ILE A 664 -8.17 19.83 16.16
C ILE A 664 -7.35 19.75 14.88
N ASP A 665 -7.57 18.71 14.08
CA ASP A 665 -6.82 18.45 12.86
C ASP A 665 -7.50 19.03 11.61
N ILE A 666 -8.84 19.05 11.59
CA ILE A 666 -9.64 19.44 10.43
C ILE A 666 -10.75 20.42 10.86
N ILE A 667 -10.95 21.48 10.09
CA ILE A 667 -12.12 22.36 10.18
C ILE A 667 -12.86 22.30 8.85
N SER A 668 -14.10 21.83 8.85
CA SER A 668 -14.92 21.77 7.65
C SER A 668 -16.10 22.74 7.67
N THR A 669 -16.37 23.37 6.53
CA THR A 669 -17.51 24.28 6.40
C THR A 669 -18.09 24.32 4.99
N SER A 670 -19.41 24.52 4.93
CA SER A 670 -20.09 24.85 3.67
C SER A 670 -20.12 26.35 3.34
N ALA A 671 -19.71 27.23 4.26
CA ALA A 671 -19.74 28.68 4.05
C ALA A 671 -18.88 29.14 2.85
N ILE A 672 -17.84 28.37 2.52
CA ILE A 672 -16.94 28.65 1.40
C ILE A 672 -17.51 28.29 0.01
N HIS A 673 -18.68 27.62 -0.06
CA HIS A 673 -19.28 27.26 -1.36
C HIS A 673 -20.81 27.34 -1.45
N GLN A 674 -21.54 27.11 -0.37
CA GLN A 674 -23.01 27.08 -0.39
C GLN A 674 -23.64 28.48 -0.45
N SER A 675 -23.04 29.45 0.22
CA SER A 675 -23.56 30.83 0.33
C SER A 675 -22.53 31.88 -0.11
N THR A 676 -21.70 31.50 -1.07
CA THR A 676 -20.56 32.31 -1.52
C THR A 676 -20.96 33.22 -2.67
N LYS A 677 -20.57 34.49 -2.57
CA LYS A 677 -20.73 35.46 -3.65
C LYS A 677 -19.80 35.11 -4.81
N HIS A 678 -20.27 35.29 -6.03
CA HIS A 678 -19.45 35.16 -7.23
C HIS A 678 -18.49 36.35 -7.36
N ILE A 679 -17.40 36.19 -8.12
CA ILE A 679 -16.55 37.29 -8.55
C ILE A 679 -17.11 37.88 -9.85
N ASP A 680 -17.24 39.21 -9.90
CA ASP A 680 -17.76 39.90 -11.08
C ASP A 680 -16.72 39.90 -12.22
N PHE A 681 -17.06 39.22 -13.32
CA PHE A 681 -16.30 39.23 -14.56
C PHE A 681 -17.15 39.79 -15.71
N SER A 682 -16.49 40.44 -16.67
CA SER A 682 -17.13 40.86 -17.92
C SER A 682 -16.23 40.59 -19.11
N LEU A 683 -16.82 40.20 -20.24
CA LEU A 683 -16.13 40.13 -21.52
C LEU A 683 -16.48 41.38 -22.34
N LYS A 684 -15.49 42.02 -22.95
CA LYS A 684 -15.68 43.24 -23.77
C LYS A 684 -15.00 43.08 -25.11
N ILE A 685 -15.78 43.17 -26.19
CA ILE A 685 -15.24 43.24 -27.55
C ILE A 685 -14.37 44.50 -27.68
N ASP A 686 -13.16 44.35 -28.20
CA ASP A 686 -12.27 45.45 -28.51
C ASP A 686 -12.85 46.18 -29.73
N HIS A 687 -13.18 47.47 -29.56
CA HIS A 687 -13.90 48.29 -30.53
C HIS A 687 -13.25 49.64 -30.74
#